data_AF-A0A0W0R3P2-F1
#
_entry.id   AF-A0A0W0R3P2-F1
#
_cell.length_a   1.000
_cell.length_b   1.000
_cell.length_c   1.000
_cell.angle_alpha   90.00
_cell.angle_beta   90.00
_cell.angle_gamma   90.00
#
_symmetry.space_group_name_H-M   'P 1'
#
loop_
_entity.id
_entity.type
_entity.pdbx_description
1 polymer ?
#
loop_
_entity_poly.entity_id
_entity_poly.type
_entity_poly.pdbx_seq_one_letter_code
_entity_poly.pdbx_strand_id
1 'polypeptide(L)'
;MPKPDNLNTLLSLLDGPINTNPDYFLFLLGTDTVFTPRPTAISGQKTSYDHGETLSYVAQVTTGLLNEGEAAETRVGEVLSYTSPSVDVLNGPTTLGREVGQRIAQAVFLVLCAVAEGKKNIHITGHSRGAVQSILLIHELNRIKHELEYGVKTLFEVLKGSPCAYTKSAIVAPLFKEINESPELRRRLLTRLQGIKVFPFLIDPVPGDPGSYLTWSDSRFFERLPCSNYELLICRDERTYCFTPIIPFGAQAKIIPGHHGTASGNLYNQQRTIVPKGNTATVQKLVIYKLLQFFSQTSEPLGAFKTQNVAVDHEHPQLDALTTSFLCQSSSERTITTLQFYDDVYKNDAAFKEFTKGGYPYLSLASAADGQRLVYFQRPHCVSMSEVSPAMKGEFVNTEHAMLYVHRFMDISEDAKPSVIVSQLVRSLQVIIRKIQNSAEDIDPRLSFLLENREVFKAFSNVLSIFVDTISRKYLRNHLSLSDKQDLLRVVSEPFEVLASADKERITNPDHKRIVAECEDILKNGIKNTTEMHFSQLKEELKETFQQLDLFLRSPEYFENVFTEFLQDLSREKNEHFDSIHAELSALPERTPQTVERAFITVLERVKGVQSGLPADTVQSFHDKIQLISNPLSKYLKAHQLNTEEYLQKLEQLYDMMTGLNSNLPLLSRLVQDHGINISPSALSLFVREIIYLGGRLLKEKGIDLRVKPDSIVEEGFFRLIKNHAIALGAPSPEMESLQTALSEEKERSGKFEQEICQLKKDLLTQKLLAEKELKSQEVLTNKLLPLTIRYYSYLEYQLAKNESDAINAAKIDHKLSLVAQLRDALLNPEQPLPSLRLMEFHNKLMEFNEDIRLHRDSSWIQFMKSCLGYLALVVTGILPGLIYAKVTGRSPLFFTKSCGQEFIEASQNSLDVAQRNQGVSVG
;
A
#
# COMPACT_ATOMS: atom_id res chain seq x y z
N MET A 1 26.86 43.16 0.93
CA MET A 1 26.23 43.29 2.26
C MET A 1 25.61 41.96 2.60
N PRO A 2 25.80 41.44 3.83
CA PRO A 2 25.38 40.09 4.14
C PRO A 2 23.86 39.92 4.07
N LYS A 3 23.37 38.89 3.37
CA LYS A 3 21.96 38.44 3.42
C LYS A 3 21.61 38.11 4.88
N PRO A 4 20.80 38.92 5.57
CA PRO A 4 20.47 38.69 6.97
C PRO A 4 19.49 37.52 7.09
N ASP A 5 19.74 36.61 8.02
CA ASP A 5 18.80 35.53 8.35
C ASP A 5 17.65 36.06 9.23
N ASN A 6 16.77 36.90 8.68
CA ASN A 6 15.56 37.36 9.37
C ASN A 6 14.38 37.63 8.42
N LEU A 7 13.15 37.42 8.90
CA LEU A 7 11.96 37.59 8.07
C LEU A 7 11.63 39.05 7.71
N ASN A 8 12.15 40.05 8.46
CA ASN A 8 11.95 41.45 8.11
C ASN A 8 12.67 41.81 6.81
N THR A 9 13.82 41.19 6.53
CA THR A 9 14.51 41.32 5.24
C THR A 9 13.61 40.86 4.11
N LEU A 10 12.99 39.68 4.23
CA LEU A 10 12.06 39.17 3.21
C LEU A 10 10.91 40.15 2.95
N LEU A 11 10.30 40.72 4.00
CA LEU A 11 9.24 41.71 3.84
C LEU A 11 9.72 42.97 3.12
N SER A 12 10.92 43.46 3.43
CA SER A 12 11.48 44.63 2.76
C SER A 12 11.73 44.40 1.26
N LEU A 13 12.10 43.17 0.86
CA LEU A 13 12.30 42.80 -0.54
C LEU A 13 10.98 42.77 -1.32
N LEU A 14 9.87 42.40 -0.68
CA LEU A 14 8.53 42.41 -1.29
C LEU A 14 8.03 43.82 -1.63
N ASP A 15 8.47 44.84 -0.88
CA ASP A 15 8.19 46.26 -1.15
C ASP A 15 9.22 46.91 -2.08
N GLY A 16 10.36 46.26 -2.31
CA GLY A 16 11.42 46.73 -3.20
C GLY A 16 11.12 46.53 -4.69
N PRO A 17 11.93 47.14 -5.57
CA PRO A 17 11.84 46.91 -7.01
C PRO A 17 12.15 45.45 -7.36
N ILE A 18 11.47 44.94 -8.39
CA ILE A 18 11.69 43.60 -8.92
C ILE A 18 13.06 43.55 -9.60
N ASN A 19 13.87 42.56 -9.27
CA ASN A 19 15.17 42.32 -9.90
C ASN A 19 14.98 41.97 -11.38
N THR A 20 15.83 42.53 -12.25
CA THR A 20 15.78 42.30 -13.70
C THR A 20 16.26 40.92 -14.10
N ASN A 21 17.15 40.31 -13.31
CA ASN A 21 17.59 38.94 -13.50
C ASN A 21 16.52 37.98 -12.92
N PRO A 22 15.84 37.14 -13.73
CA PRO A 22 14.80 36.24 -13.25
C PRO A 22 15.33 34.94 -12.64
N ASP A 23 16.62 34.66 -12.74
CA ASP A 23 17.22 33.39 -12.34
C ASP A 23 17.86 33.49 -10.95
N TYR A 24 17.76 32.39 -10.19
CA TYR A 24 18.40 32.21 -8.89
C TYR A 24 18.96 30.78 -8.77
N PHE A 25 20.20 30.65 -8.31
CA PHE A 25 20.95 29.40 -8.26
C PHE A 25 21.37 29.09 -6.82
N LEU A 26 20.86 27.99 -6.29
CA LEU A 26 21.20 27.49 -4.97
C LEU A 26 21.97 26.18 -5.08
N PHE A 27 23.15 26.13 -4.47
CA PHE A 27 24.01 24.94 -4.40
C PHE A 27 24.04 24.39 -2.97
N LEU A 28 23.64 23.14 -2.81
CA LEU A 28 23.60 22.41 -1.54
C LEU A 28 24.68 21.34 -1.54
N LEU A 29 25.77 21.58 -0.81
CA LEU A 29 26.93 20.68 -0.80
C LEU A 29 26.66 19.38 0.00
N GLY A 30 27.40 18.34 -0.33
CA GLY A 30 27.30 17.01 0.29
C GLY A 30 27.91 16.92 1.70
N THR A 31 27.74 15.78 2.35
CA THR A 31 28.26 15.55 3.71
C THR A 31 29.75 15.89 3.85
N ASP A 32 30.11 16.64 4.90
CA ASP A 32 31.46 17.14 5.18
C ASP A 32 32.12 17.89 4.00
N THR A 33 31.33 18.35 3.02
CA THR A 33 31.81 19.12 1.89
C THR A 33 31.63 20.60 2.17
N VAL A 34 32.72 21.36 2.02
CA VAL A 34 32.74 22.81 2.18
C VAL A 34 33.07 23.48 0.87
N PHE A 35 32.60 24.72 0.69
CA PHE A 35 32.91 25.52 -0.49
C PHE A 35 34.42 25.62 -0.66
N THR A 36 34.89 25.14 -1.81
CA THR A 36 36.30 24.96 -2.13
C THR A 36 36.63 25.82 -3.35
N PRO A 37 37.10 27.07 -3.15
CA PRO A 37 37.24 28.05 -4.23
C PRO A 37 38.37 27.74 -5.21
N ARG A 38 39.30 26.85 -4.85
CA ARG A 38 40.45 26.46 -5.65
C ARG A 38 40.70 24.95 -5.55
N PRO A 39 41.35 24.32 -6.52
CA PRO A 39 41.72 22.91 -6.43
C PRO A 39 42.55 22.60 -5.18
N THR A 40 42.35 21.42 -4.58
CA THR A 40 43.12 20.94 -3.42
C THR A 40 43.87 19.66 -3.78
N ALA A 41 45.16 19.60 -3.45
CA ALA A 41 45.99 18.42 -3.65
C ALA A 41 46.17 17.64 -2.34
N ILE A 42 46.60 16.37 -2.45
CA ILE A 42 47.04 15.56 -1.31
C ILE A 42 48.38 16.09 -0.78
N SER A 43 48.35 17.20 -0.04
CA SER A 43 49.42 17.60 0.87
C SER A 43 48.81 18.11 2.16
N GLY A 44 48.52 17.19 3.09
CA GLY A 44 48.15 17.52 4.47
C GLY A 44 46.69 17.90 4.73
N GLN A 45 45.81 17.99 3.73
CA GLN A 45 44.36 18.21 3.93
C GLN A 45 43.53 16.92 3.89
N LYS A 46 42.40 16.92 4.61
CA LYS A 46 41.47 15.78 4.73
C LYS A 46 40.61 15.54 3.47
N THR A 47 40.68 16.35 2.41
CA THR A 47 39.87 16.19 1.18
C THR A 47 40.69 16.61 -0.06
N SER A 48 40.75 15.76 -1.09
CA SER A 48 41.47 16.05 -2.35
C SER A 48 40.48 16.28 -3.49
N TYR A 49 40.52 17.48 -4.05
CA TYR A 49 39.78 17.89 -5.25
C TYR A 49 40.78 18.44 -6.25
N ASP A 50 41.54 17.55 -6.88
CA ASP A 50 42.72 17.89 -7.70
C ASP A 50 42.39 18.85 -8.85
N HIS A 51 41.16 18.80 -9.38
CA HIS A 51 40.66 19.70 -10.41
C HIS A 51 39.70 20.78 -9.84
N GLY A 52 39.31 20.67 -8.57
CA GLY A 52 38.26 21.47 -7.92
C GLY A 52 37.03 20.65 -7.55
N GLU A 53 36.31 21.10 -6.50
CA GLU A 53 35.02 20.53 -6.13
C GLU A 53 33.95 21.03 -7.11
N THR A 54 33.13 20.12 -7.61
CA THR A 54 32.27 20.33 -8.78
C THR A 54 31.24 21.44 -8.57
N LEU A 55 30.53 21.46 -7.44
CA LEU A 55 29.49 22.45 -7.20
C LEU A 55 30.06 23.82 -6.83
N SER A 56 31.16 23.85 -6.07
CA SER A 56 31.92 25.07 -5.76
C SER A 56 32.44 25.74 -7.03
N TYR A 57 32.98 24.96 -7.97
CA TYR A 57 33.44 25.45 -9.25
C TYR A 57 32.29 26.04 -10.09
N VAL A 58 31.19 25.29 -10.27
CA VAL A 58 30.07 25.75 -11.11
C VAL A 58 29.36 26.96 -10.49
N ALA A 59 29.34 27.10 -9.17
CA ALA A 59 28.86 28.31 -8.51
C ALA A 59 29.69 29.55 -8.90
N GLN A 60 31.03 29.44 -8.90
CA GLN A 60 31.92 30.54 -9.33
C GLN A 60 31.72 30.90 -10.81
N VAL A 61 31.64 29.90 -11.68
CA VAL A 61 31.35 30.08 -13.12
C VAL A 61 30.02 30.81 -13.30
N THR A 62 28.97 30.38 -12.59
CA THR A 62 27.64 30.98 -12.68
C THR A 62 27.66 32.45 -12.26
N THR A 63 28.32 32.77 -11.16
CA THR A 63 28.49 34.16 -10.71
C THR A 63 29.23 35.00 -11.76
N GLY A 64 30.29 34.45 -12.36
CA GLY A 64 31.05 35.10 -13.43
C GLY A 64 30.18 35.41 -14.65
N LEU A 65 29.41 34.44 -15.13
CA LEU A 65 28.53 34.57 -16.29
C LEU A 65 27.36 35.55 -16.06
N LEU A 66 26.93 35.72 -14.81
CA LEU A 66 25.94 36.72 -14.42
C LEU A 66 26.54 38.12 -14.20
N ASN A 67 27.86 38.29 -14.35
CA ASN A 67 28.61 39.51 -14.03
C ASN A 67 28.43 39.97 -12.58
N GLU A 68 28.32 39.01 -11.66
CA GLU A 68 28.10 39.25 -10.23
C GLU A 68 29.38 39.08 -9.39
N GLY A 69 30.53 38.89 -10.03
CA GLY A 69 31.81 38.57 -9.36
C GLY A 69 32.27 39.62 -8.33
N GLU A 70 32.07 40.91 -8.62
CA GLU A 70 32.42 41.99 -7.67
C GLU A 70 31.52 42.02 -6.43
N ALA A 71 30.29 41.52 -6.55
CA ALA A 71 29.32 41.45 -5.45
C ALA A 71 29.41 40.11 -4.67
N ALA A 72 30.28 39.20 -5.09
CA ALA A 72 30.42 37.88 -4.49
C ALA A 72 31.20 37.94 -3.17
N GLU A 73 30.68 37.28 -2.14
CA GLU A 73 31.29 37.20 -0.81
C GLU A 73 31.54 35.72 -0.46
N THR A 74 32.76 35.39 -0.03
CA THR A 74 33.10 34.07 0.53
C THR A 74 33.17 34.15 2.05
N ARG A 75 32.54 33.21 2.75
CA ARG A 75 32.46 33.15 4.21
C ARG A 75 32.94 31.81 4.73
N VAL A 76 34.18 31.81 5.23
CA VAL A 76 34.84 30.59 5.68
C VAL A 76 34.19 30.08 6.97
N GLY A 77 33.78 28.82 6.99
CA GLY A 77 33.20 28.16 8.16
C GLY A 77 31.71 28.45 8.42
N GLU A 78 31.09 29.36 7.66
CA GLU A 78 29.66 29.66 7.79
C GLU A 78 28.78 28.63 7.06
N VAL A 79 27.48 28.64 7.38
CA VAL A 79 26.49 27.76 6.75
C VAL A 79 26.29 28.18 5.29
N LEU A 80 26.02 29.47 5.06
CA LEU A 80 26.09 30.15 3.76
C LEU A 80 27.54 30.57 3.50
N SER A 81 28.24 29.78 2.69
CA SER A 81 29.69 29.89 2.52
C SER A 81 30.11 30.74 1.32
N TYR A 82 29.23 30.91 0.34
CA TYR A 82 29.45 31.75 -0.82
C TYR A 82 28.12 32.34 -1.27
N THR A 83 28.10 33.64 -1.56
CA THR A 83 26.87 34.35 -1.92
C THR A 83 27.14 35.49 -2.89
N SER A 84 26.24 35.67 -3.85
CA SER A 84 26.10 36.82 -4.75
C SER A 84 24.60 37.20 -4.81
N PRO A 85 24.19 38.24 -5.57
CA PRO A 85 22.78 38.55 -5.76
C PRO A 85 21.92 37.36 -6.22
N SER A 86 22.43 36.52 -7.12
CA SER A 86 21.67 35.41 -7.72
C SER A 86 22.21 34.01 -7.41
N VAL A 87 23.38 33.89 -6.77
CA VAL A 87 24.03 32.60 -6.48
C VAL A 87 24.26 32.45 -5.00
N ASP A 88 23.84 31.33 -4.41
CA ASP A 88 24.15 30.97 -3.02
C ASP A 88 24.67 29.53 -2.92
N VAL A 89 25.68 29.32 -2.06
CA VAL A 89 26.23 28.00 -1.76
C VAL A 89 26.11 27.76 -0.25
N LEU A 90 25.43 26.68 0.11
CA LEU A 90 25.39 26.20 1.49
C LEU A 90 26.35 25.03 1.65
N ASN A 91 27.24 25.14 2.64
CA ASN A 91 28.08 24.03 3.07
C ASN A 91 27.23 22.80 3.43
N GLY A 92 27.82 21.62 3.33
CA GLY A 92 27.14 20.39 3.68
C GLY A 92 26.94 20.24 5.19
N PRO A 93 26.02 19.35 5.61
CA PRO A 93 25.94 18.92 6.99
C PRO A 93 27.16 18.06 7.35
N THR A 94 27.43 17.91 8.65
CA THR A 94 28.48 16.99 9.08
C THR A 94 28.08 15.54 8.83
N THR A 95 29.02 14.59 8.91
CA THR A 95 28.70 13.14 8.88
C THR A 95 27.54 12.78 9.82
N LEU A 96 27.46 13.40 11.01
CA LEU A 96 26.36 13.13 11.96
C LEU A 96 25.02 13.73 11.54
N GLY A 97 24.98 14.71 10.64
CA GLY A 97 23.73 15.22 10.06
C GLY A 97 22.85 16.04 11.02
N ARG A 98 23.35 16.41 12.20
CA ARG A 98 22.57 17.17 13.21
C ARG A 98 22.10 18.52 12.71
N GLU A 99 22.83 19.09 11.74
CA GLU A 99 22.57 20.40 11.17
C GLU A 99 21.62 20.37 9.96
N VAL A 100 21.15 19.19 9.54
CA VAL A 100 20.33 19.04 8.31
C VAL A 100 19.07 19.91 8.34
N GLY A 101 18.38 19.98 9.49
CA GLY A 101 17.24 20.88 9.67
C GLY A 101 17.59 22.36 9.44
N GLN A 102 18.77 22.79 9.91
CA GLN A 102 19.28 24.15 9.74
C GLN A 102 19.56 24.45 8.27
N ARG A 103 20.19 23.51 7.53
CA ARG A 103 20.47 23.66 6.10
C ARG A 103 19.19 23.84 5.29
N ILE A 104 18.16 23.04 5.57
CA ILE A 104 16.85 23.15 4.89
C ILE A 104 16.18 24.47 5.23
N ALA A 105 16.15 24.85 6.52
CA ALA A 105 15.52 26.09 6.96
C ALA A 105 16.17 27.32 6.30
N GLN A 106 17.51 27.35 6.23
CA GLN A 106 18.22 28.43 5.54
C GLN A 106 17.97 28.40 4.03
N ALA A 107 17.98 27.22 3.41
CA ALA A 107 17.68 27.06 1.98
C ALA A 107 16.27 27.55 1.63
N VAL A 108 15.26 27.19 2.44
CA VAL A 108 13.87 27.68 2.28
C VAL A 108 13.86 29.20 2.35
N PHE A 109 14.53 29.79 3.33
CA PHE A 109 14.57 31.24 3.49
C PHE A 109 15.26 31.95 2.33
N LEU A 110 16.40 31.45 1.87
CA LEU A 110 17.10 32.03 0.72
C LEU A 110 16.24 32.00 -0.55
N VAL A 111 15.54 30.90 -0.81
CA VAL A 111 14.60 30.83 -1.94
C VAL A 111 13.44 31.80 -1.75
N LEU A 112 12.87 31.91 -0.56
CA LEU A 112 11.78 32.87 -0.30
C LEU A 112 12.24 34.32 -0.50
N CYS A 113 13.48 34.66 -0.10
CA CYS A 113 14.08 35.96 -0.39
C CYS A 113 14.27 36.18 -1.89
N ALA A 114 14.77 35.19 -2.63
CA ALA A 114 14.87 35.27 -4.09
C ALA A 114 13.50 35.49 -4.75
N VAL A 115 12.47 34.76 -4.31
CA VAL A 115 11.09 34.97 -4.79
C VAL A 115 10.58 36.36 -4.41
N ALA A 116 10.91 36.84 -3.21
CA ALA A 116 10.63 38.21 -2.77
C ALA A 116 11.42 39.27 -3.55
N GLU A 117 12.54 38.96 -4.19
CA GLU A 117 13.22 39.85 -5.14
C GLU A 117 12.60 39.79 -6.54
N GLY A 118 11.69 38.85 -6.78
CA GLY A 118 11.01 38.65 -8.05
C GLY A 118 11.71 37.67 -9.00
N LYS A 119 12.64 36.86 -8.48
CA LYS A 119 13.21 35.71 -9.20
C LYS A 119 12.09 34.72 -9.56
N LYS A 120 12.12 34.20 -10.78
CA LYS A 120 11.10 33.30 -11.36
C LYS A 120 11.62 31.89 -11.59
N ASN A 121 12.89 31.73 -11.93
CA ASN A 121 13.50 30.42 -12.19
C ASN A 121 14.43 30.08 -11.03
N ILE A 122 14.08 29.04 -10.28
CA ILE A 122 14.79 28.61 -9.08
C ILE A 122 15.55 27.31 -9.40
N HIS A 123 16.86 27.41 -9.58
CA HIS A 123 17.73 26.28 -9.84
C HIS A 123 18.29 25.76 -8.52
N ILE A 124 18.06 24.47 -8.23
CA ILE A 124 18.47 23.84 -6.96
C ILE A 124 19.41 22.69 -7.30
N THR A 125 20.70 22.86 -7.07
CA THR A 125 21.70 21.83 -7.34
C THR A 125 22.18 21.24 -6.03
N GLY A 126 22.18 19.91 -5.92
CA GLY A 126 22.61 19.25 -4.69
C GLY A 126 23.40 17.99 -4.94
N HIS A 127 24.33 17.67 -4.04
CA HIS A 127 25.05 16.39 -4.01
C HIS A 127 24.84 15.70 -2.67
N SER A 128 24.74 14.37 -2.65
CA SER A 128 24.68 13.58 -1.41
C SER A 128 23.52 14.02 -0.50
N ARG A 129 23.76 14.26 0.79
CA ARG A 129 22.77 14.84 1.71
C ARG A 129 22.28 16.22 1.28
N GLY A 130 23.08 17.01 0.55
CA GLY A 130 22.63 18.26 -0.07
C GLY A 130 21.55 18.03 -1.13
N ALA A 131 21.63 16.93 -1.88
CA ALA A 131 20.56 16.52 -2.80
C ALA A 131 19.31 16.04 -2.04
N VAL A 132 19.46 15.36 -0.90
CA VAL A 132 18.30 15.01 -0.03
C VAL A 132 17.65 16.26 0.56
N GLN A 133 18.44 17.23 1.00
CA GLN A 133 17.95 18.55 1.44
C GLN A 133 17.20 19.28 0.32
N SER A 134 17.69 19.17 -0.92
CA SER A 134 17.03 19.72 -2.11
C SER A 134 15.64 19.12 -2.32
N ILE A 135 15.49 17.78 -2.19
CA ILE A 135 14.19 17.11 -2.28
C ILE A 135 13.22 17.72 -1.27
N LEU A 136 13.60 17.80 0.01
CA LEU A 136 12.69 18.35 1.02
C LEU A 136 12.43 19.85 0.87
N LEU A 137 13.42 20.64 0.44
CA LEU A 137 13.24 22.05 0.12
C LEU A 137 12.12 22.23 -0.91
N ILE A 138 12.12 21.44 -1.98
CA ILE A 138 11.11 21.53 -3.04
C ILE A 138 9.72 21.19 -2.50
N HIS A 139 9.59 20.15 -1.66
CA HIS A 139 8.33 19.84 -0.97
C HIS A 139 7.89 20.92 0.02
N GLU A 140 8.82 21.54 0.77
CA GLU A 140 8.50 22.66 1.66
C GLU A 140 8.00 23.88 0.89
N LEU A 141 8.62 24.23 -0.25
CA LEU A 141 8.15 25.34 -1.09
C LEU A 141 6.71 25.10 -1.59
N ASN A 142 6.42 23.87 -2.03
CA ASN A 142 5.07 23.50 -2.45
C ASN A 142 4.05 23.56 -1.29
N ARG A 143 4.45 23.09 -0.10
CA ARG A 143 3.62 23.18 1.12
C ARG A 143 3.36 24.62 1.52
N ILE A 144 4.39 25.47 1.56
CA ILE A 144 4.28 26.88 1.92
C ILE A 144 3.34 27.59 0.95
N LYS A 145 3.50 27.36 -0.36
CA LYS A 145 2.56 27.86 -1.38
C LYS A 145 1.12 27.44 -1.07
N HIS A 146 0.88 26.17 -0.82
CA HIS A 146 -0.46 25.66 -0.51
C HIS A 146 -1.06 26.27 0.77
N GLU A 147 -0.29 26.34 1.86
CA GLU A 147 -0.75 26.93 3.12
C GLU A 147 -1.05 28.43 2.99
N LEU A 148 -0.31 29.16 2.14
CA LEU A 148 -0.59 30.57 1.86
C LEU A 148 -1.82 30.77 0.96
N GLU A 149 -2.16 29.81 0.09
CA GLU A 149 -3.35 29.86 -0.77
C GLU A 149 -4.66 29.70 0.03
N TYR A 150 -4.68 28.78 1.00
CA TYR A 150 -5.90 28.38 1.70
C TYR A 150 -5.95 28.78 3.18
N GLY A 151 -4.87 29.36 3.73
CA GLY A 151 -4.73 29.65 5.15
C GLY A 151 -4.89 31.12 5.55
N VAL A 152 -5.35 31.33 6.80
CA VAL A 152 -5.29 32.65 7.47
C VAL A 152 -3.99 32.87 8.26
N LYS A 153 -3.14 31.82 8.33
CA LYS A 153 -1.89 31.77 9.10
C LYS A 153 -0.86 32.80 8.61
N THR A 154 -0.11 33.40 9.52
CA THR A 154 1.05 34.25 9.17
C THR A 154 2.15 33.42 8.52
N LEU A 155 3.07 34.04 7.77
CA LEU A 155 4.23 33.36 7.20
C LEU A 155 5.04 32.63 8.27
N PHE A 156 5.21 33.24 9.45
CA PHE A 156 5.90 32.60 10.57
C PHE A 156 5.19 31.32 11.05
N GLU A 157 3.87 31.34 11.17
CA GLU A 157 3.06 30.16 11.52
C GLU A 157 3.14 29.07 10.44
N VAL A 158 3.12 29.46 9.16
CA VAL A 158 3.28 28.53 8.03
C VAL A 158 4.65 27.86 8.06
N LEU A 159 5.73 28.61 8.31
CA LEU A 159 7.08 28.08 8.42
C LEU A 159 7.22 27.13 9.64
N LYS A 160 6.64 27.50 10.79
CA LYS A 160 6.59 26.66 12.00
C LYS A 160 5.81 25.35 11.81
N GLY A 161 4.95 25.29 10.78
CA GLY A 161 4.14 24.13 10.42
C GLY A 161 4.85 23.06 9.58
N SER A 162 6.18 23.07 9.44
CA SER A 162 6.88 22.00 8.69
C SER A 162 6.59 20.60 9.29
N PRO A 163 6.27 19.59 8.47
CA PRO A 163 6.06 18.21 8.91
C PRO A 163 7.36 17.52 9.37
N CYS A 164 8.53 18.00 8.95
CA CYS A 164 9.82 17.48 9.42
C CYS A 164 10.20 18.10 10.76
N ALA A 165 10.37 17.26 11.78
CA ALA A 165 10.73 17.70 13.12
C ALA A 165 12.07 18.46 13.17
N TYR A 166 13.06 18.05 12.38
CA TYR A 166 14.37 18.73 12.32
C TYR A 166 14.24 20.13 11.71
N THR A 167 13.53 20.25 10.58
CA THR A 167 13.29 21.54 9.92
C THR A 167 12.48 22.46 10.82
N LYS A 168 11.41 21.95 11.43
CA LYS A 168 10.59 22.69 12.39
C LYS A 168 11.40 23.22 13.56
N SER A 169 12.25 22.38 14.16
CA SER A 169 13.09 22.79 15.29
C SER A 169 14.10 23.86 14.89
N ALA A 170 14.72 23.74 13.71
CA ALA A 170 15.65 24.75 13.19
C ALA A 170 14.97 26.08 12.88
N ILE A 171 13.76 26.05 12.32
CA ILE A 171 12.93 27.25 12.05
C ILE A 171 12.56 27.97 13.35
N VAL A 172 12.30 27.22 14.43
CA VAL A 172 11.79 27.75 15.72
C VAL A 172 12.89 28.21 16.68
N ALA A 173 14.08 27.60 16.69
CA ALA A 173 15.00 27.73 17.82
C ALA A 173 16.16 28.73 17.66
N PRO A 174 16.53 29.21 16.45
CA PRO A 174 17.13 30.56 16.37
C PRO A 174 16.91 31.37 15.07
N LEU A 175 16.42 30.77 13.97
CA LEU A 175 16.48 31.41 12.63
C LEU A 175 15.47 32.54 12.44
N PHE A 176 14.23 32.38 12.91
CA PHE A 176 13.18 33.37 12.69
C PHE A 176 12.50 33.78 13.99
N LYS A 177 12.23 35.08 14.13
CA LYS A 177 11.32 35.62 15.15
C LYS A 177 9.98 35.91 14.49
N GLU A 178 8.92 35.88 15.28
CA GLU A 178 7.61 36.33 14.85
C GLU A 178 7.69 37.82 14.43
N ILE A 179 7.06 38.14 13.30
CA ILE A 179 7.09 39.46 12.66
C ILE A 179 5.67 39.95 12.42
N ASN A 180 5.49 41.27 12.42
CA ASN A 180 4.22 41.90 12.07
C ASN A 180 4.07 41.97 10.54
N GLU A 181 3.54 40.90 9.94
CA GLU A 181 3.29 40.78 8.51
C GLU A 181 1.89 41.32 8.14
N SER A 182 1.81 42.15 7.09
CA SER A 182 0.52 42.58 6.55
C SER A 182 -0.08 41.53 5.59
N PRO A 183 -1.41 41.35 5.55
CA PRO A 183 -2.05 40.43 4.60
C PRO A 183 -1.71 40.71 3.12
N GLU A 184 -1.39 41.96 2.78
CA GLU A 184 -1.03 42.37 1.43
C GLU A 184 0.37 41.90 1.02
N LEU A 185 1.36 41.98 1.93
CA LEU A 185 2.69 41.43 1.70
C LEU A 185 2.63 39.91 1.51
N ARG A 186 1.84 39.23 2.35
CA ARG A 186 1.60 37.79 2.24
C ARG A 186 1.00 37.41 0.88
N ARG A 187 0.01 38.16 0.39
CA ARG A 187 -0.61 37.97 -0.93
C ARG A 187 0.38 38.20 -2.06
N ARG A 188 1.26 39.21 -1.94
CA ARG A 188 2.33 39.48 -2.91
C ARG A 188 3.34 38.34 -2.96
N LEU A 189 3.78 37.82 -1.81
CA LEU A 189 4.65 36.65 -1.75
C LEU A 189 4.00 35.43 -2.42
N LEU A 190 2.73 35.15 -2.09
CA LEU A 190 1.98 34.07 -2.72
C LEU A 190 1.91 34.21 -4.24
N THR A 191 1.60 35.41 -4.73
CA THR A 191 1.52 35.69 -6.18
C THR A 191 2.86 35.40 -6.87
N ARG A 192 3.98 35.77 -6.24
CA ARG A 192 5.33 35.49 -6.77
C ARG A 192 5.66 33.99 -6.69
N LEU A 193 5.33 33.32 -5.59
CA LEU A 193 5.48 31.86 -5.44
C LEU A 193 4.63 31.05 -6.44
N GLN A 194 3.47 31.55 -6.84
CA GLN A 194 2.65 30.91 -7.88
C GLN A 194 3.30 30.97 -9.25
N GLY A 195 4.12 32.00 -9.51
CA GLY A 195 4.77 32.25 -10.80
C GLY A 195 6.16 31.61 -10.98
N ILE A 196 6.70 30.90 -9.98
CA ILE A 196 8.03 30.32 -10.09
C ILE A 196 8.05 28.97 -10.81
N LYS A 197 9.19 28.68 -11.43
CA LYS A 197 9.57 27.36 -11.94
C LYS A 197 10.75 26.86 -11.12
N VAL A 198 10.71 25.59 -10.73
CA VAL A 198 11.76 24.96 -9.93
C VAL A 198 12.47 23.91 -10.78
N PHE A 199 13.81 23.97 -10.80
CA PHE A 199 14.68 23.17 -11.65
C PHE A 199 15.77 22.46 -10.83
N PRO A 200 15.47 21.29 -10.24
CA PRO A 200 16.48 20.54 -9.49
C PRO A 200 17.47 19.78 -10.37
N PHE A 201 18.75 19.84 -9.99
CA PHE A 201 19.81 18.98 -10.50
C PHE A 201 20.42 18.20 -9.32
N LEU A 202 20.06 16.93 -9.20
CA LEU A 202 20.34 16.12 -8.02
C LEU A 202 21.41 15.07 -8.34
N ILE A 203 22.47 15.04 -7.54
CA ILE A 203 23.58 14.10 -7.68
C ILE A 203 23.61 13.17 -6.47
N ASP A 204 23.28 11.91 -6.71
CA ASP A 204 23.39 10.79 -5.77
C ASP A 204 22.79 11.08 -4.36
N PRO A 205 21.47 11.37 -4.25
CA PRO A 205 20.82 11.75 -3.00
C PRO A 205 20.81 10.60 -1.98
N VAL A 206 21.67 10.68 -0.97
CA VAL A 206 21.85 9.62 0.04
C VAL A 206 21.36 10.11 1.41
N PRO A 207 20.29 9.51 1.97
CA PRO A 207 19.78 9.85 3.30
C PRO A 207 20.43 9.04 4.42
N GLY A 208 21.15 7.95 4.12
CA GLY A 208 21.58 6.91 5.07
C GLY A 208 20.65 5.67 5.05
N ASP A 209 21.07 4.57 5.69
CA ASP A 209 20.36 3.28 5.66
C ASP A 209 19.70 2.90 6.98
N PRO A 210 18.41 2.49 7.02
CA PRO A 210 17.70 2.11 8.26
C PRO A 210 18.53 1.23 9.19
N GLY A 211 18.55 1.59 10.48
CA GLY A 211 19.42 0.96 11.48
C GLY A 211 20.83 1.54 11.55
N SER A 212 21.23 2.39 10.60
CA SER A 212 22.40 3.26 10.72
C SER A 212 22.05 4.55 11.45
N TYR A 213 23.01 5.04 12.22
CA TYR A 213 23.00 6.36 12.86
C TYR A 213 23.20 7.53 11.89
N LEU A 214 23.45 7.22 10.61
CA LEU A 214 23.58 8.18 9.54
C LEU A 214 22.26 8.38 8.79
N THR A 215 21.18 7.75 9.24
CA THR A 215 19.90 7.71 8.52
C THR A 215 19.03 8.90 8.84
N TRP A 216 18.56 9.54 7.79
CA TRP A 216 17.43 10.44 7.84
C TRP A 216 16.20 9.70 7.30
N SER A 217 15.06 9.85 7.97
CA SER A 217 13.78 9.35 7.50
C SER A 217 12.80 10.51 7.34
N ASP A 218 12.18 10.59 6.16
CA ASP A 218 11.07 11.49 5.84
C ASP A 218 10.27 10.84 4.70
N SER A 219 8.96 10.73 4.83
CA SER A 219 8.11 10.07 3.83
C SER A 219 8.19 10.76 2.47
N ARG A 220 8.47 12.07 2.46
CA ARG A 220 8.53 12.89 1.24
C ARG A 220 9.70 12.56 0.33
N PHE A 221 10.71 11.83 0.81
CA PHE A 221 11.78 11.30 -0.06
C PHE A 221 11.23 10.48 -1.22
N PHE A 222 10.08 9.85 -1.01
CA PHE A 222 9.45 8.93 -1.94
C PHE A 222 8.25 9.56 -2.64
N GLU A 223 7.94 10.83 -2.39
CA GLU A 223 6.87 11.53 -3.09
C GLU A 223 7.33 12.03 -4.47
N ARG A 224 6.37 12.39 -5.31
CA ARG A 224 6.67 13.03 -6.61
C ARG A 224 7.21 14.43 -6.38
N LEU A 225 8.35 14.75 -7.00
CA LEU A 225 8.95 16.09 -6.94
C LEU A 225 8.01 17.15 -7.55
N PRO A 226 7.59 18.19 -6.78
CA PRO A 226 6.78 19.29 -7.31
C PRO A 226 7.67 20.33 -8.02
N CYS A 227 8.20 19.95 -9.18
CA CYS A 227 9.12 20.77 -9.99
C CYS A 227 8.71 20.81 -11.47
N SER A 228 9.29 21.76 -12.22
CA SER A 228 8.99 21.96 -13.65
C SER A 228 9.78 21.02 -14.56
N ASN A 229 11.07 20.84 -14.27
CA ASN A 229 11.97 19.89 -14.94
C ASN A 229 13.08 19.50 -13.96
N TYR A 230 13.68 18.32 -14.10
CA TYR A 230 14.74 17.85 -13.21
C TYR A 230 15.80 17.03 -13.94
N GLU A 231 16.99 16.99 -13.36
CA GLU A 231 18.01 15.98 -13.67
C GLU A 231 18.36 15.22 -12.39
N LEU A 232 18.42 13.88 -12.45
CA LEU A 232 18.79 13.03 -11.32
C LEU A 232 19.90 12.05 -11.76
N LEU A 233 21.07 12.17 -11.15
CA LEU A 233 22.22 11.29 -11.40
C LEU A 233 22.42 10.35 -10.21
N ILE A 234 22.73 9.08 -10.48
CA ILE A 234 23.02 8.07 -9.45
C ILE A 234 24.34 7.37 -9.77
N CYS A 235 25.22 7.27 -8.79
CA CYS A 235 26.54 6.64 -8.96
C CYS A 235 26.43 5.11 -8.94
N ARG A 236 27.07 4.42 -9.90
CA ARG A 236 26.90 2.98 -10.09
C ARG A 236 27.77 2.13 -9.16
N ASP A 237 28.97 2.57 -8.87
CA ASP A 237 30.04 1.71 -8.35
C ASP A 237 30.27 1.89 -6.84
N GLU A 238 29.42 2.66 -6.17
CA GLU A 238 29.41 2.75 -4.71
C GLU A 238 28.86 1.45 -4.09
N ARG A 239 29.52 0.96 -3.05
CA ARG A 239 29.13 -0.26 -2.30
C ARG A 239 29.18 -0.06 -0.79
N THR A 240 29.48 1.13 -0.31
CA THR A 240 29.54 1.40 1.12
C THR A 240 28.13 1.39 1.72
N TYR A 241 27.94 0.67 2.83
CA TYR A 241 26.74 0.73 3.65
C TYR A 241 26.46 2.18 4.08
N CYS A 242 25.19 2.55 4.23
CA CYS A 242 24.71 3.93 4.42
C CYS A 242 24.73 4.82 3.17
N PHE A 243 25.14 4.29 2.01
CA PHE A 243 25.14 5.02 0.75
C PHE A 243 24.07 4.51 -0.23
N THR A 244 22.92 4.02 0.24
CA THR A 244 21.78 3.73 -0.64
C THR A 244 21.11 5.06 -1.05
N PRO A 245 21.06 5.42 -2.34
CA PRO A 245 20.48 6.69 -2.75
C PRO A 245 18.96 6.58 -2.97
N ILE A 246 18.28 7.72 -2.96
CA ILE A 246 16.84 7.87 -3.18
C ILE A 246 16.54 8.15 -4.65
N ILE A 247 15.50 7.50 -5.17
CA ILE A 247 14.85 7.88 -6.42
C ILE A 247 13.38 8.18 -6.10
N PRO A 248 12.97 9.45 -6.14
CA PRO A 248 11.60 9.85 -5.81
C PRO A 248 10.56 9.22 -6.74
N PHE A 249 9.30 9.15 -6.31
CA PHE A 249 8.23 8.55 -7.12
C PHE A 249 8.07 9.27 -8.47
N GLY A 250 8.02 8.48 -9.54
CA GLY A 250 7.93 8.97 -10.92
C GLY A 250 9.22 9.60 -11.47
N ALA A 251 10.29 9.72 -10.68
CA ALA A 251 11.57 10.22 -11.16
C ALA A 251 12.33 9.13 -11.96
N GLN A 252 13.04 9.54 -13.00
CA GLN A 252 13.95 8.71 -13.78
C GLN A 252 15.39 9.12 -13.48
N ALA A 253 16.17 8.18 -12.99
CA ALA A 253 17.58 8.39 -12.70
C ALA A 253 18.47 8.01 -13.89
N LYS A 254 19.47 8.85 -14.18
CA LYS A 254 20.57 8.53 -15.09
C LYS A 254 21.72 7.95 -14.27
N ILE A 255 22.02 6.68 -14.53
CA ILE A 255 23.12 6.00 -13.85
C ILE A 255 24.45 6.46 -14.48
N ILE A 256 25.44 6.75 -13.64
CA ILE A 256 26.79 7.12 -14.05
C ILE A 256 27.83 6.25 -13.31
N PRO A 257 28.92 5.80 -13.97
CA PRO A 257 30.02 5.09 -13.32
C PRO A 257 30.66 5.93 -12.22
N GLY A 258 31.28 5.25 -11.26
CA GLY A 258 31.93 5.90 -10.12
C GLY A 258 31.27 5.61 -8.79
N HIS A 259 31.98 5.94 -7.71
CA HIS A 259 31.45 5.88 -6.36
C HIS A 259 30.80 7.23 -5.98
N HIS A 260 30.30 7.35 -4.75
CA HIS A 260 29.51 8.48 -4.31
C HIS A 260 30.16 9.87 -4.52
N GLY A 261 31.48 9.97 -4.35
CA GLY A 261 32.24 11.22 -4.50
C GLY A 261 32.79 11.48 -5.90
N THR A 262 32.64 10.54 -6.85
CA THR A 262 33.25 10.70 -8.18
C THR A 262 32.66 11.90 -8.94
N ALA A 263 31.34 12.07 -8.88
CA ALA A 263 30.64 13.18 -9.51
C ALA A 263 30.92 14.54 -8.85
N SER A 264 31.33 14.58 -7.57
CA SER A 264 31.71 15.81 -6.89
C SER A 264 33.18 16.21 -7.14
N GLY A 265 33.96 15.37 -7.81
CA GLY A 265 35.36 15.63 -8.17
C GLY A 265 36.39 14.82 -7.39
N ASN A 266 35.97 13.83 -6.61
CA ASN A 266 36.91 12.88 -6.01
C ASN A 266 37.43 11.91 -7.07
N LEU A 267 38.75 11.96 -7.33
CA LEU A 267 39.41 11.10 -8.31
C LEU A 267 39.92 9.77 -7.72
N TYR A 268 39.92 9.65 -6.40
CA TYR A 268 40.48 8.54 -5.64
C TYR A 268 39.38 7.57 -5.20
N ASN A 269 39.75 6.35 -4.80
CA ASN A 269 38.76 5.47 -4.18
C ASN A 269 38.36 5.95 -2.78
N GLN A 270 37.41 5.24 -2.17
CA GLN A 270 36.85 5.59 -0.87
C GLN A 270 37.91 5.59 0.27
N GLN A 271 39.05 4.93 0.08
CA GLN A 271 40.21 4.93 0.99
C GLN A 271 41.29 5.94 0.60
N ARG A 272 41.02 6.83 -0.36
CA ARG A 272 41.93 7.89 -0.84
C ARG A 272 43.19 7.36 -1.52
N THR A 273 43.08 6.21 -2.16
CA THR A 273 44.15 5.65 -2.99
C THR A 273 43.84 5.82 -4.46
N ILE A 274 44.90 6.01 -5.25
CA ILE A 274 44.79 6.16 -6.71
C ILE A 274 44.33 4.83 -7.29
N VAL A 275 43.37 4.89 -8.22
CA VAL A 275 42.93 3.70 -8.96
C VAL A 275 44.08 3.22 -9.88
N PRO A 276 44.42 1.92 -9.91
CA PRO A 276 45.62 1.44 -10.59
C PRO A 276 45.69 1.72 -12.10
N LYS A 277 44.55 1.84 -12.77
CA LYS A 277 44.44 2.02 -14.23
C LYS A 277 43.25 2.88 -14.60
N GLY A 278 43.40 3.70 -15.65
CA GLY A 278 42.35 4.53 -16.23
C GLY A 278 42.20 5.91 -15.58
N ASN A 279 41.24 6.69 -16.08
CA ASN A 279 41.00 8.08 -15.70
C ASN A 279 39.58 8.27 -15.14
N THR A 280 39.51 8.47 -13.83
CA THR A 280 38.28 8.66 -13.06
C THR A 280 37.71 10.09 -13.17
N ALA A 281 38.49 11.06 -13.65
CA ALA A 281 38.04 12.44 -13.84
C ALA A 281 37.04 12.62 -15.00
N THR A 282 36.87 11.61 -15.85
CA THR A 282 35.97 11.65 -17.01
C THR A 282 34.50 11.88 -16.59
N VAL A 283 34.07 11.31 -15.46
CA VAL A 283 32.72 11.52 -14.91
C VAL A 283 32.52 12.96 -14.43
N GLN A 284 33.52 13.57 -13.76
CA GLN A 284 33.42 14.97 -13.33
C GLN A 284 33.21 15.90 -14.53
N LYS A 285 33.96 15.70 -15.63
CA LYS A 285 33.81 16.49 -16.87
C LYS A 285 32.39 16.38 -17.43
N LEU A 286 31.88 15.15 -17.54
CA LEU A 286 30.51 14.90 -18.01
C LEU A 286 29.48 15.62 -17.12
N VAL A 287 29.60 15.53 -15.79
CA VAL A 287 28.65 16.14 -14.85
C VAL A 287 28.64 17.66 -14.96
N ILE A 288 29.81 18.31 -14.99
CA ILE A 288 29.91 19.77 -15.16
C ILE A 288 29.27 20.20 -16.47
N TYR A 289 29.61 19.51 -17.57
CA TYR A 289 29.09 19.84 -18.88
C TYR A 289 27.55 19.71 -18.95
N LYS A 290 27.01 18.63 -18.36
CA LYS A 290 25.56 18.43 -18.25
C LYS A 290 24.87 19.46 -17.38
N LEU A 291 25.49 19.89 -16.27
CA LEU A 291 24.94 20.93 -15.40
C LEU A 291 24.86 22.28 -16.13
N LEU A 292 25.91 22.66 -16.87
CA LEU A 292 25.90 23.86 -17.71
C LEU A 292 24.88 23.77 -18.84
N GLN A 293 24.73 22.60 -19.47
CA GLN A 293 23.70 22.35 -20.48
C GLN A 293 22.29 22.52 -19.89
N PHE A 294 22.04 21.96 -18.71
CA PHE A 294 20.78 22.09 -17.99
C PHE A 294 20.44 23.55 -17.68
N PHE A 295 21.41 24.34 -17.19
CA PHE A 295 21.22 25.78 -16.99
C PHE A 295 20.95 26.51 -18.32
N SER A 296 21.66 26.17 -19.40
CA SER A 296 21.43 26.79 -20.71
C SER A 296 20.01 26.56 -21.27
N GLN A 297 19.40 25.42 -20.95
CA GLN A 297 18.04 25.07 -21.38
C GLN A 297 16.95 25.68 -20.48
N THR A 298 17.27 26.00 -19.22
CA THR A 298 16.28 26.40 -18.22
C THR A 298 16.33 27.89 -17.86
N SER A 299 17.44 28.58 -18.12
CA SER A 299 17.66 30.02 -17.85
C SER A 299 17.44 30.91 -19.09
N GLU A 300 16.50 30.52 -19.97
CA GLU A 300 16.25 31.12 -21.29
C GLU A 300 16.14 32.67 -21.38
N PRO A 301 15.62 33.42 -20.39
CA PRO A 301 15.45 34.87 -20.53
C PRO A 301 16.75 35.68 -20.60
N LEU A 302 17.84 35.21 -19.98
CA LEU A 302 19.10 35.96 -19.89
C LEU A 302 20.15 35.54 -20.92
N GLY A 303 20.07 34.31 -21.43
CA GLY A 303 21.08 33.78 -22.35
C GLY A 303 22.49 33.67 -21.76
N ALA A 304 22.66 33.80 -20.43
CA ALA A 304 23.94 33.81 -19.72
C ALA A 304 24.80 32.54 -19.96
N PHE A 305 24.15 31.43 -20.34
CA PHE A 305 24.80 30.14 -20.65
C PHE A 305 24.71 29.76 -22.14
N LYS A 306 24.24 30.66 -23.00
CA LYS A 306 24.28 30.50 -24.46
C LYS A 306 25.72 30.70 -24.97
N THR A 307 25.95 30.43 -26.25
CA THR A 307 27.26 30.63 -26.87
C THR A 307 27.65 32.11 -26.79
N GLN A 308 28.75 32.41 -26.10
CA GLN A 308 29.20 33.79 -25.86
C GLN A 308 30.66 34.02 -26.24
N ASN A 309 31.43 32.97 -26.58
CA ASN A 309 32.86 33.06 -26.91
C ASN A 309 33.69 33.76 -25.81
N VAL A 310 33.38 33.46 -24.55
CA VAL A 310 34.05 34.02 -23.36
C VAL A 310 34.98 32.97 -22.77
N ALA A 311 36.21 33.38 -22.46
CA ALA A 311 37.15 32.57 -21.70
C ALA A 311 36.85 32.70 -20.20
N VAL A 312 36.84 31.57 -19.50
CA VAL A 312 36.70 31.48 -18.05
C VAL A 312 38.08 31.27 -17.44
N ASP A 313 38.38 31.98 -16.36
CA ASP A 313 39.59 31.81 -15.56
C ASP A 313 39.25 31.98 -14.09
N HIS A 314 39.07 30.87 -13.39
CA HIS A 314 38.84 30.82 -11.95
C HIS A 314 40.00 30.11 -11.23
N GLU A 315 41.17 30.00 -11.87
CA GLU A 315 42.31 29.22 -11.38
C GLU A 315 42.02 27.71 -11.27
N HIS A 316 41.18 27.17 -12.15
CA HIS A 316 40.89 25.75 -12.30
C HIS A 316 41.24 25.26 -13.72
N PRO A 317 42.53 25.12 -14.10
CA PRO A 317 42.93 25.04 -15.51
C PRO A 317 42.18 24.01 -16.37
N GLN A 318 41.89 22.82 -15.83
CA GLN A 318 41.19 21.78 -16.57
C GLN A 318 39.67 22.01 -16.65
N LEU A 319 39.06 22.57 -15.60
CA LEU A 319 37.63 22.85 -15.59
C LEU A 319 37.34 24.15 -16.36
N ASP A 320 38.22 25.13 -16.29
CA ASP A 320 38.17 26.39 -17.04
C ASP A 320 38.25 26.16 -18.55
N ALA A 321 39.14 25.26 -18.98
CA ALA A 321 39.20 24.83 -20.38
C ALA A 321 37.90 24.13 -20.83
N LEU A 322 37.33 23.28 -19.96
CA LEU A 322 36.05 22.59 -20.22
C LEU A 322 34.89 23.59 -20.38
N THR A 323 34.76 24.52 -19.45
CA THR A 323 33.70 25.54 -19.44
C THR A 323 33.86 26.52 -20.60
N THR A 324 35.08 26.97 -20.87
CA THR A 324 35.38 27.82 -22.03
C THR A 324 34.98 27.12 -23.33
N SER A 325 35.29 25.83 -23.48
CA SER A 325 34.85 25.04 -24.63
C SER A 325 33.32 25.02 -24.75
N PHE A 326 32.59 24.78 -23.66
CA PHE A 326 31.11 24.79 -23.65
C PHE A 326 30.53 26.13 -24.12
N LEU A 327 31.11 27.25 -23.67
CA LEU A 327 30.64 28.61 -23.98
C LEU A 327 30.99 29.06 -25.41
N CYS A 328 31.94 28.39 -26.07
CA CYS A 328 32.29 28.61 -27.47
C CYS A 328 31.52 27.70 -28.45
N GLN A 329 30.86 26.64 -27.94
CA GLN A 329 30.15 25.66 -28.78
C GLN A 329 28.68 26.03 -28.99
N SER A 330 28.18 25.74 -30.19
CA SER A 330 26.76 25.74 -30.54
C SER A 330 26.02 24.55 -29.92
N SER A 331 24.68 24.56 -29.96
CA SER A 331 23.86 23.46 -29.44
C SER A 331 24.20 22.09 -30.05
N SER A 332 24.45 22.04 -31.37
CA SER A 332 24.80 20.79 -32.07
C SER A 332 26.19 20.29 -31.68
N GLU A 333 27.16 21.20 -31.56
CA GLU A 333 28.52 20.85 -31.10
C GLU A 333 28.50 20.38 -29.64
N ARG A 334 27.60 20.91 -28.81
CA ARG A 334 27.41 20.46 -27.43
C ARG A 334 26.89 19.02 -27.34
N THR A 335 25.93 18.64 -28.19
CA THR A 335 25.47 17.25 -28.33
C THR A 335 26.63 16.31 -28.70
N ILE A 336 27.45 16.69 -29.69
CA ILE A 336 28.62 15.90 -30.11
C ILE A 336 29.64 15.75 -28.97
N THR A 337 29.93 16.84 -28.26
CA THR A 337 30.89 16.86 -27.15
C THR A 337 30.38 16.02 -25.97
N THR A 338 29.08 16.07 -25.68
CA THR A 338 28.46 15.24 -24.64
C THR A 338 28.61 13.75 -24.96
N LEU A 339 28.38 13.35 -26.22
CA LEU A 339 28.64 11.98 -26.68
C LEU A 339 30.10 11.57 -26.49
N GLN A 340 31.05 12.45 -26.83
CA GLN A 340 32.49 12.19 -26.61
C GLN A 340 32.84 11.99 -25.14
N PHE A 341 32.24 12.76 -24.21
CA PHE A 341 32.44 12.54 -22.78
C PHE A 341 31.85 11.21 -22.31
N TYR A 342 30.71 10.79 -22.85
CA TYR A 342 30.19 9.45 -22.59
C TYR A 342 31.10 8.34 -23.11
N ASP A 343 31.65 8.49 -24.32
CA ASP A 343 32.63 7.55 -24.88
C ASP A 343 33.89 7.46 -23.99
N ASP A 344 34.36 8.59 -23.47
CA ASP A 344 35.52 8.63 -22.57
C ASP A 344 35.23 8.00 -21.21
N VAL A 345 34.04 8.22 -20.65
CA VAL A 345 33.58 7.52 -19.43
C VAL A 345 33.51 6.02 -19.69
N TYR A 346 32.95 5.60 -20.84
CA TYR A 346 32.85 4.20 -21.24
C TYR A 346 34.21 3.52 -21.36
N LYS A 347 35.19 4.15 -22.04
CA LYS A 347 36.56 3.63 -22.17
C LYS A 347 37.26 3.46 -20.82
N ASN A 348 36.85 4.23 -19.81
CA ASN A 348 37.41 4.18 -18.45
C ASN A 348 36.55 3.37 -17.46
N ASP A 349 35.52 2.64 -17.92
CA ASP A 349 34.59 1.89 -17.09
C ASP A 349 35.28 0.92 -16.11
N ALA A 350 36.37 0.29 -16.56
CA ALA A 350 37.17 -0.61 -15.72
C ALA A 350 37.79 0.09 -14.50
N ALA A 351 38.16 1.37 -14.61
CA ALA A 351 38.69 2.16 -13.49
C ALA A 351 37.61 2.37 -12.42
N PHE A 352 36.39 2.70 -12.86
CA PHE A 352 35.27 2.92 -11.94
C PHE A 352 34.83 1.64 -11.22
N LYS A 353 34.89 0.49 -11.89
CA LYS A 353 34.61 -0.82 -11.28
C LYS A 353 35.57 -1.19 -10.16
N GLU A 354 36.78 -0.63 -10.11
CA GLU A 354 37.67 -0.85 -8.95
C GLU A 354 37.09 -0.29 -7.66
N PHE A 355 36.22 0.73 -7.73
CA PHE A 355 35.55 1.30 -6.56
C PHE A 355 34.57 0.35 -5.88
N THR A 356 34.14 -0.72 -6.55
CA THR A 356 33.24 -1.72 -5.92
C THR A 356 33.99 -2.64 -4.95
N LYS A 357 35.33 -2.63 -4.96
CA LYS A 357 36.17 -3.54 -4.15
C LYS A 357 36.42 -3.03 -2.73
N GLY A 358 36.08 -1.79 -2.43
CA GLY A 358 36.28 -1.17 -1.13
C GLY A 358 35.17 -0.18 -0.81
N GLY A 359 35.04 0.21 0.46
CA GLY A 359 34.06 1.18 0.93
C GLY A 359 34.68 2.21 1.88
N TYR A 360 33.99 3.31 2.15
CA TYR A 360 34.55 4.35 3.03
C TYR A 360 35.02 3.75 4.36
N PRO A 361 36.15 4.25 4.91
CA PRO A 361 36.64 3.79 6.21
C PRO A 361 35.51 3.75 7.22
N TYR A 362 35.52 2.70 8.02
CA TYR A 362 34.60 2.46 9.12
C TYR A 362 33.17 2.02 8.77
N LEU A 363 32.88 1.79 7.49
CA LEU A 363 31.59 1.32 7.02
C LEU A 363 31.74 0.01 6.25
N SER A 364 30.82 -0.91 6.49
CA SER A 364 30.76 -2.20 5.80
C SER A 364 30.34 -2.04 4.33
N LEU A 365 30.49 -3.09 3.54
CA LEU A 365 29.96 -3.12 2.18
C LEU A 365 28.51 -3.60 2.18
N ALA A 366 27.70 -3.01 1.32
CA ALA A 366 26.32 -3.34 1.06
C ALA A 366 26.09 -3.47 -0.44
N SER A 367 25.49 -4.59 -0.83
CA SER A 367 25.13 -4.90 -2.22
C SER A 367 23.88 -5.75 -2.25
N ALA A 368 23.11 -5.62 -3.33
CA ALA A 368 22.06 -6.57 -3.64
C ALA A 368 22.62 -7.97 -3.92
N ALA A 369 21.74 -8.98 -3.98
CA ALA A 369 22.12 -10.37 -4.24
C ALA A 369 22.84 -10.57 -5.59
N ASP A 370 22.60 -9.69 -6.56
CA ASP A 370 23.26 -9.66 -7.88
C ASP A 370 24.59 -8.87 -7.88
N GLY A 371 25.07 -8.42 -6.71
CA GLY A 371 26.31 -7.65 -6.55
C GLY A 371 26.21 -6.17 -6.95
N GLN A 372 25.03 -5.68 -7.33
CA GLN A 372 24.80 -4.28 -7.67
C GLN A 372 24.57 -3.41 -6.42
N ARG A 373 24.65 -2.08 -6.58
CA ARG A 373 24.31 -1.12 -5.52
C ARG A 373 22.82 -1.25 -5.19
N LEU A 374 22.50 -1.09 -3.91
CA LEU A 374 21.12 -0.93 -3.43
C LEU A 374 20.62 0.50 -3.70
N VAL A 375 19.33 0.65 -3.96
CA VAL A 375 18.69 1.95 -4.24
C VAL A 375 17.31 2.00 -3.59
N TYR A 376 16.93 3.10 -2.94
CA TYR A 376 15.54 3.31 -2.52
C TYR A 376 14.74 3.81 -3.72
N PHE A 377 14.01 2.90 -4.37
CA PHE A 377 13.27 3.21 -5.58
C PHE A 377 11.81 3.48 -5.25
N GLN A 378 11.43 4.76 -5.21
CA GLN A 378 10.05 5.25 -5.08
C GLN A 378 9.31 4.89 -3.77
N ARG A 379 9.97 4.19 -2.85
CA ARG A 379 9.43 3.74 -1.55
C ARG A 379 10.59 3.49 -0.57
N PRO A 380 10.34 3.39 0.75
CA PRO A 380 11.37 3.14 1.79
C PRO A 380 11.99 1.73 1.73
N HIS A 381 11.90 1.03 0.60
CA HIS A 381 12.46 -0.29 0.39
C HIS A 381 13.57 -0.24 -0.67
N CYS A 382 14.71 -0.85 -0.33
CA CYS A 382 15.83 -0.97 -1.25
C CYS A 382 15.54 -2.01 -2.32
N VAL A 383 15.85 -1.68 -3.57
CA VAL A 383 15.90 -2.61 -4.70
C VAL A 383 17.31 -2.64 -5.27
N SER A 384 17.63 -3.63 -6.11
CA SER A 384 18.89 -3.58 -6.87
C SER A 384 18.88 -2.44 -7.88
N MET A 385 20.03 -1.85 -8.16
CA MET A 385 20.16 -0.83 -9.21
C MET A 385 19.88 -1.39 -10.62
N SER A 386 20.07 -2.69 -10.84
CA SER A 386 19.69 -3.37 -12.09
C SER A 386 18.18 -3.28 -12.35
N GLU A 387 17.40 -3.05 -11.30
CA GLU A 387 15.95 -2.89 -11.37
C GLU A 387 15.55 -1.49 -11.84
N VAL A 388 16.31 -0.48 -11.43
CA VAL A 388 16.01 0.94 -11.70
C VAL A 388 16.33 1.31 -13.15
N SER A 389 17.47 0.86 -13.67
CA SER A 389 17.95 1.21 -15.02
C SER A 389 18.01 -0.04 -15.91
N PRO A 390 17.68 0.07 -17.22
CA PRO A 390 17.84 -1.04 -18.15
C PRO A 390 19.26 -1.61 -18.05
N ALA A 391 19.39 -2.94 -18.13
CA ALA A 391 20.71 -3.55 -18.13
C ALA A 391 21.42 -3.16 -19.44
N MET A 392 22.32 -2.16 -19.38
CA MET A 392 23.01 -1.63 -20.57
C MET A 392 24.01 -2.60 -21.20
N LYS A 393 24.03 -3.88 -20.78
CA LYS A 393 24.93 -4.99 -21.19
C LYS A 393 26.42 -4.61 -21.37
N GLY A 394 26.85 -3.48 -20.79
CA GLY A 394 28.20 -2.95 -20.94
C GLY A 394 28.49 -2.35 -22.31
N GLU A 395 27.51 -1.91 -23.09
CA GLU A 395 27.76 -1.23 -24.39
C GLU A 395 27.58 0.29 -24.30
N PHE A 396 26.69 0.74 -23.44
CA PHE A 396 26.45 2.16 -23.18
C PHE A 396 26.54 2.44 -21.68
N VAL A 397 26.80 3.70 -21.36
CA VAL A 397 26.89 4.16 -19.97
C VAL A 397 25.50 4.20 -19.34
N ASN A 398 24.53 4.75 -20.07
CA ASN A 398 23.12 4.84 -19.70
C ASN A 398 22.25 5.11 -20.94
N THR A 399 20.95 5.33 -20.74
CA THR A 399 19.97 5.59 -21.81
C THR A 399 20.29 6.84 -22.63
N GLU A 400 20.84 7.89 -22.00
CA GLU A 400 21.22 9.12 -22.69
C GLU A 400 22.41 8.90 -23.62
N HIS A 401 23.43 8.17 -23.18
CA HIS A 401 24.55 7.77 -24.06
C HIS A 401 24.02 7.02 -25.29
N ALA A 402 23.13 6.04 -25.08
CA ALA A 402 22.51 5.30 -26.18
C ALA A 402 21.72 6.22 -27.14
N MET A 403 20.98 7.20 -26.61
CA MET A 403 20.24 8.16 -27.42
C MET A 403 21.13 9.08 -28.23
N LEU A 404 22.15 9.68 -27.61
CA LEU A 404 23.09 10.56 -28.28
C LEU A 404 23.82 9.82 -29.41
N TYR A 405 24.15 8.55 -29.19
CA TYR A 405 24.75 7.70 -30.21
C TYR A 405 23.83 7.52 -31.43
N VAL A 406 22.55 7.24 -31.22
CA VAL A 406 21.58 7.05 -32.31
C VAL A 406 21.15 8.37 -32.95
N HIS A 407 21.08 9.47 -32.20
CA HIS A 407 20.80 10.82 -32.72
C HIS A 407 21.83 11.22 -33.79
N ARG A 408 23.06 10.71 -33.73
CA ARG A 408 24.06 10.92 -34.78
C ARG A 408 23.62 10.39 -36.15
N PHE A 409 22.77 9.37 -36.17
CA PHE A 409 22.32 8.67 -37.37
C PHE A 409 20.84 8.91 -37.67
N MET A 410 20.07 9.41 -36.70
CA MET A 410 18.62 9.58 -36.77
C MET A 410 18.20 10.94 -36.23
N ASP A 411 17.28 11.61 -36.92
CA ASP A 411 16.73 12.91 -36.48
C ASP A 411 15.64 12.70 -35.40
N ILE A 412 16.05 12.16 -34.25
CA ILE A 412 15.18 11.86 -33.11
C ILE A 412 15.44 12.90 -32.04
N SER A 413 14.42 13.67 -31.65
CA SER A 413 14.53 14.65 -30.55
C SER A 413 14.97 13.99 -29.23
N GLU A 414 15.95 14.60 -28.55
CA GLU A 414 16.45 14.15 -27.24
C GLU A 414 15.34 14.08 -26.16
N ASP A 415 14.29 14.90 -26.27
CA ASP A 415 13.17 14.98 -25.32
C ASP A 415 11.99 14.05 -25.68
N ALA A 416 12.13 13.22 -26.71
CA ALA A 416 11.06 12.34 -27.15
C ALA A 416 10.72 11.29 -26.07
N LYS A 417 9.42 11.05 -25.85
CA LYS A 417 8.96 9.98 -24.96
C LYS A 417 9.49 8.63 -25.46
N PRO A 418 9.82 7.66 -24.57
CA PRO A 418 10.30 6.33 -24.98
C PRO A 418 9.45 5.65 -26.06
N SER A 419 8.12 5.80 -26.02
CA SER A 419 7.23 5.22 -27.04
C SER A 419 7.38 5.85 -28.43
N VAL A 420 7.65 7.16 -28.48
CA VAL A 420 7.92 7.88 -29.73
C VAL A 420 9.27 7.45 -30.30
N ILE A 421 10.28 7.31 -29.42
CA ILE A 421 11.61 6.81 -29.79
C ILE A 421 11.48 5.40 -30.40
N VAL A 422 10.82 4.46 -29.71
CA VAL A 422 10.61 3.09 -30.25
C VAL A 422 9.90 3.14 -31.60
N SER A 423 8.84 3.94 -31.74
CA SER A 423 8.12 4.06 -33.02
C SER A 423 9.04 4.55 -34.16
N GLN A 424 9.92 5.52 -33.90
CA GLN A 424 10.86 6.04 -34.90
C GLN A 424 11.98 5.04 -35.23
N LEU A 425 12.52 4.34 -34.23
CA LEU A 425 13.50 3.27 -34.42
C LEU A 425 12.88 2.12 -35.23
N VAL A 426 11.64 1.73 -34.93
CA VAL A 426 10.92 0.66 -35.64
C VAL A 426 10.66 1.04 -37.10
N ARG A 427 10.23 2.28 -37.38
CA ARG A 427 10.09 2.76 -38.77
C ARG A 427 11.42 2.68 -39.53
N SER A 428 12.51 3.05 -38.88
CA SER A 428 13.83 2.97 -39.49
C SER A 428 14.26 1.52 -39.75
N LEU A 429 13.98 0.60 -38.80
CA LEU A 429 14.18 -0.82 -38.98
C LEU A 429 13.35 -1.38 -40.15
N GLN A 430 12.08 -0.95 -40.30
CA GLN A 430 11.24 -1.32 -41.44
C GLN A 430 11.84 -0.87 -42.78
N VAL A 431 12.33 0.37 -42.86
CA VAL A 431 13.00 0.91 -44.06
C VAL A 431 14.25 0.09 -44.39
N ILE A 432 15.07 -0.21 -43.38
CA ILE A 432 16.28 -1.03 -43.51
C ILE A 432 15.95 -2.43 -44.05
N ILE A 433 14.97 -3.13 -43.46
CA ILE A 433 14.56 -4.47 -43.89
C ILE A 433 14.08 -4.46 -45.34
N ARG A 434 13.26 -3.47 -45.72
CA ARG A 434 12.81 -3.32 -47.12
C ARG A 434 13.96 -3.11 -48.10
N LYS A 435 15.00 -2.35 -47.72
CA LYS A 435 16.23 -2.18 -48.53
C LYS A 435 16.91 -3.51 -48.78
N ILE A 436 17.11 -4.26 -47.70
CA ILE A 436 17.82 -5.54 -47.72
C ILE A 436 17.10 -6.53 -48.65
N GLN A 437 15.76 -6.52 -48.66
CA GLN A 437 14.94 -7.46 -49.43
C GLN A 437 14.80 -7.11 -50.91
N ASN A 438 14.77 -5.81 -51.25
CA ASN A 438 14.40 -5.37 -52.60
C ASN A 438 15.48 -4.52 -53.29
N SER A 439 16.66 -4.37 -52.70
CA SER A 439 17.77 -3.54 -53.22
C SER A 439 17.29 -2.14 -53.65
N ALA A 440 16.52 -1.47 -52.79
CA ALA A 440 15.97 -0.15 -53.10
C ALA A 440 17.07 0.88 -53.37
N GLU A 441 17.02 1.51 -54.54
CA GLU A 441 17.78 2.72 -54.86
C GLU A 441 17.12 3.89 -54.12
N ASP A 442 17.93 4.70 -53.44
CA ASP A 442 17.55 5.88 -52.67
C ASP A 442 17.09 5.63 -51.21
N ILE A 443 18.06 5.33 -50.35
CA ILE A 443 17.90 5.35 -48.89
C ILE A 443 18.77 6.45 -48.34
N ASP A 444 18.28 7.12 -47.29
CA ASP A 444 19.07 8.05 -46.48
C ASP A 444 20.50 7.50 -46.26
N PRO A 445 21.54 8.24 -46.68
CA PRO A 445 22.93 7.83 -46.50
C PRO A 445 23.28 7.41 -45.06
N ARG A 446 22.62 8.01 -44.06
CA ARG A 446 22.80 7.66 -42.64
C ARG A 446 22.29 6.26 -42.32
N LEU A 447 21.13 5.87 -42.85
CA LEU A 447 20.58 4.52 -42.69
C LEU A 447 21.36 3.49 -43.50
N SER A 448 21.93 3.90 -44.64
CA SER A 448 22.86 3.06 -45.41
C SER A 448 24.15 2.78 -44.63
N PHE A 449 24.68 3.77 -43.92
CA PHE A 449 25.82 3.59 -43.02
C PHE A 449 25.54 2.65 -41.85
N LEU A 450 24.33 2.70 -41.25
CA LEU A 450 23.91 1.73 -40.23
C LEU A 450 23.98 0.29 -40.74
N LEU A 451 23.59 0.07 -42.00
CA LEU A 451 23.58 -1.25 -42.65
C LEU A 451 24.97 -1.76 -43.02
N GLU A 452 25.82 -0.86 -43.53
CA GLU A 452 27.17 -1.19 -44.00
C GLU A 452 28.16 -1.39 -42.84
N ASN A 453 27.84 -0.86 -41.64
CA ASN A 453 28.68 -0.99 -40.46
C ASN A 453 28.02 -1.86 -39.38
N ARG A 454 28.51 -3.09 -39.25
CA ARG A 454 28.00 -4.09 -38.30
C ARG A 454 28.00 -3.62 -36.84
N GLU A 455 29.05 -2.94 -36.39
CA GLU A 455 29.13 -2.47 -35.00
C GLU A 455 28.08 -1.38 -34.72
N VAL A 456 27.83 -0.52 -35.70
CA VAL A 456 26.82 0.54 -35.60
C VAL A 456 25.40 -0.05 -35.64
N PHE A 457 25.16 -1.07 -36.47
CA PHE A 457 23.87 -1.77 -36.46
C PHE A 457 23.60 -2.50 -35.14
N LYS A 458 24.64 -3.14 -34.58
CA LYS A 458 24.55 -3.80 -33.29
C LYS A 458 24.21 -2.78 -32.19
N ALA A 459 24.91 -1.65 -32.17
CA ALA A 459 24.62 -0.53 -31.28
C ALA A 459 23.17 -0.05 -31.42
N PHE A 460 22.68 0.14 -32.65
CA PHE A 460 21.28 0.47 -32.93
C PHE A 460 20.29 -0.56 -32.37
N SER A 461 20.55 -1.85 -32.58
CA SER A 461 19.71 -2.95 -32.08
C SER A 461 19.68 -2.97 -30.54
N ASN A 462 20.81 -2.69 -29.91
CA ASN A 462 20.90 -2.59 -28.45
C ASN A 462 20.16 -1.34 -27.92
N VAL A 463 20.22 -0.21 -28.62
CA VAL A 463 19.40 0.97 -28.27
C VAL A 463 17.92 0.65 -28.36
N LEU A 464 17.46 0.01 -29.44
CA LEU A 464 16.07 -0.43 -29.57
C LEU A 464 15.67 -1.36 -28.43
N SER A 465 16.52 -2.34 -28.08
CA SER A 465 16.29 -3.23 -26.93
C SER A 465 16.19 -2.47 -25.62
N ILE A 466 17.07 -1.50 -25.36
CA ILE A 466 17.05 -0.68 -24.13
C ILE A 466 15.71 0.05 -23.99
N PHE A 467 15.18 0.62 -25.08
CA PHE A 467 13.91 1.34 -25.05
C PHE A 467 12.71 0.40 -24.95
N VAL A 468 12.74 -0.74 -25.66
CA VAL A 468 11.72 -1.79 -25.52
C VAL A 468 11.71 -2.33 -24.09
N ASP A 469 12.87 -2.57 -23.47
CA ASP A 469 13.00 -2.99 -22.07
C ASP A 469 12.47 -1.91 -21.10
N THR A 470 12.77 -0.64 -21.37
CA THR A 470 12.27 0.50 -20.56
C THR A 470 10.74 0.55 -20.58
N ILE A 471 10.13 0.41 -21.75
CA ILE A 471 8.67 0.38 -21.90
C ILE A 471 8.09 -0.89 -21.26
N SER A 472 8.75 -2.03 -21.44
CA SER A 472 8.31 -3.31 -20.87
C SER A 472 8.33 -3.29 -19.35
N ARG A 473 9.37 -2.72 -18.72
CA ARG A 473 9.39 -2.51 -17.26
C ARG A 473 8.26 -1.60 -16.80
N LYS A 474 7.99 -0.50 -17.52
CA LYS A 474 6.87 0.40 -17.22
C LYS A 474 5.53 -0.33 -17.31
N TYR A 475 5.36 -1.16 -18.34
CA TYR A 475 4.18 -1.99 -18.53
C TYR A 475 3.98 -3.02 -17.41
N LEU A 476 5.07 -3.66 -16.96
CA LEU A 476 5.04 -4.69 -15.92
C LEU A 476 4.84 -4.13 -14.50
N ARG A 477 5.33 -2.93 -14.21
CA ARG A 477 5.44 -2.41 -12.82
C ARG A 477 4.41 -1.36 -12.40
N ASN A 478 3.76 -0.69 -13.34
CA ASN A 478 2.86 0.41 -13.00
C ASN A 478 1.38 -0.03 -12.95
N HIS A 479 0.63 0.56 -12.02
CA HIS A 479 -0.84 0.58 -12.01
C HIS A 479 -1.36 1.46 -13.16
N LEU A 480 -1.15 0.98 -14.38
CA LEU A 480 -1.58 1.65 -15.61
C LEU A 480 -3.07 1.39 -15.85
N SER A 481 -3.75 2.39 -16.43
CA SER A 481 -5.10 2.19 -16.95
C SER A 481 -5.10 1.08 -18.03
N LEU A 482 -6.24 0.46 -18.27
CA LEU A 482 -6.37 -0.56 -19.32
C LEU A 482 -5.93 -0.02 -20.70
N SER A 483 -6.26 1.24 -20.99
CA SER A 483 -5.86 1.94 -22.22
C SER A 483 -4.34 2.09 -22.31
N ASP A 484 -3.70 2.56 -21.24
CA ASP A 484 -2.24 2.72 -21.21
C ASP A 484 -1.53 1.37 -21.37
N LYS A 485 -2.06 0.30 -20.75
CA LYS A 485 -1.52 -1.06 -20.92
C LYS A 485 -1.56 -1.51 -22.38
N GLN A 486 -2.68 -1.29 -23.07
CA GLN A 486 -2.82 -1.65 -24.48
C GLN A 486 -1.87 -0.85 -25.38
N ASP A 487 -1.73 0.45 -25.14
CA ASP A 487 -0.83 1.30 -25.91
C ASP A 487 0.64 0.91 -25.74
N LEU A 488 1.09 0.68 -24.50
CA LEU A 488 2.46 0.23 -24.25
C LEU A 488 2.72 -1.15 -24.85
N LEU A 489 1.75 -2.07 -24.75
CA LEU A 489 1.89 -3.41 -25.30
C LEU A 489 2.03 -3.41 -26.83
N ARG A 490 1.26 -2.56 -27.52
CA ARG A 490 1.40 -2.36 -28.97
C ARG A 490 2.82 -1.90 -29.32
N VAL A 491 3.34 -0.90 -28.59
CA VAL A 491 4.68 -0.36 -28.83
C VAL A 491 5.78 -1.39 -28.56
N VAL A 492 5.61 -2.25 -27.55
CA VAL A 492 6.56 -3.35 -27.27
C VAL A 492 6.52 -4.44 -28.35
N SER A 493 5.36 -4.69 -28.96
CA SER A 493 5.18 -5.78 -29.92
C SER A 493 5.63 -5.41 -31.34
N GLU A 494 5.51 -4.13 -31.72
CA GLU A 494 5.78 -3.62 -33.07
C GLU A 494 7.17 -4.02 -33.64
N PRO A 495 8.29 -3.93 -32.88
CA PRO A 495 9.60 -4.37 -33.37
C PRO A 495 9.62 -5.85 -33.79
N PHE A 496 8.95 -6.72 -33.05
CA PHE A 496 8.89 -8.16 -33.30
C PHE A 496 8.04 -8.47 -34.53
N GLU A 497 6.91 -7.76 -34.70
CA GLU A 497 6.06 -7.90 -35.88
C GLU A 497 6.81 -7.51 -37.16
N VAL A 498 7.58 -6.42 -37.11
CA VAL A 498 8.41 -5.99 -38.24
C VAL A 498 9.44 -7.05 -38.63
N LEU A 499 10.17 -7.60 -37.66
CA LEU A 499 11.16 -8.64 -37.90
C LEU A 499 10.52 -9.96 -38.38
N ALA A 500 9.36 -10.33 -37.84
CA ALA A 500 8.62 -11.52 -38.25
C ALA A 500 8.03 -11.40 -39.65
N SER A 501 7.64 -10.18 -40.07
CA SER A 501 7.10 -9.90 -41.41
C SER A 501 8.18 -9.86 -42.50
N ALA A 502 9.46 -9.84 -42.12
CA ALA A 502 10.55 -9.88 -43.07
C ALA A 502 10.57 -11.25 -43.78
N ASP A 503 10.20 -11.29 -45.06
CA ASP A 503 10.55 -12.39 -45.98
C ASP A 503 12.08 -12.64 -45.97
N LYS A 504 12.50 -13.59 -45.13
CA LYS A 504 13.90 -13.98 -44.92
C LYS A 504 14.51 -14.68 -46.13
N GLU A 505 13.69 -15.16 -47.07
CA GLU A 505 14.15 -15.80 -48.30
C GLU A 505 14.63 -14.78 -49.34
N ARG A 506 13.99 -13.59 -49.38
CA ARG A 506 14.42 -12.47 -50.25
C ARG A 506 15.71 -11.79 -49.84
N ILE A 507 16.15 -11.98 -48.60
CA ILE A 507 17.43 -11.45 -48.14
C ILE A 507 18.54 -12.31 -48.74
N THR A 508 19.24 -11.88 -49.78
CA THR A 508 20.24 -12.73 -50.45
C THR A 508 21.64 -12.60 -49.84
N ASN A 509 21.97 -11.44 -49.28
CA ASN A 509 23.26 -11.19 -48.66
C ASN A 509 23.36 -11.92 -47.28
N PRO A 510 24.34 -12.82 -47.07
CA PRO A 510 24.54 -13.53 -45.81
C PRO A 510 24.77 -12.61 -44.60
N ASP A 511 25.49 -11.50 -44.78
CA ASP A 511 25.77 -10.55 -43.70
C ASP A 511 24.49 -9.83 -43.28
N HIS A 512 23.63 -9.46 -44.23
CA HIS A 512 22.32 -8.87 -43.93
C HIS A 512 21.38 -9.87 -43.23
N LYS A 513 21.38 -11.15 -43.63
CA LYS A 513 20.63 -12.20 -42.90
C LYS A 513 21.08 -12.28 -41.44
N ARG A 514 22.39 -12.27 -41.23
CA ARG A 514 23.00 -12.35 -39.91
C ARG A 514 22.64 -11.13 -39.05
N ILE A 515 22.71 -9.93 -39.62
CA ILE A 515 22.36 -8.66 -38.97
C ILE A 515 20.91 -8.66 -38.49
N VAL A 516 19.95 -9.09 -39.33
CA VAL A 516 18.53 -9.17 -38.95
C VAL A 516 18.30 -10.22 -37.85
N ALA A 517 18.96 -11.38 -37.95
CA ALA A 517 18.88 -12.42 -36.93
C ALA A 517 19.48 -11.97 -35.58
N GLU A 518 20.61 -11.25 -35.60
CA GLU A 518 21.23 -10.66 -34.40
C GLU A 518 20.29 -9.62 -33.75
N CYS A 519 19.59 -8.79 -34.54
CA CYS A 519 18.58 -7.85 -34.01
C CYS A 519 17.44 -8.59 -33.30
N GLU A 520 16.90 -9.63 -33.94
CA GLU A 520 15.82 -10.45 -33.40
C GLU A 520 16.25 -11.13 -32.09
N ASP A 521 17.46 -11.69 -32.05
CA ASP A 521 18.03 -12.32 -30.85
C ASP A 521 18.23 -11.31 -29.70
N ILE A 522 18.74 -10.11 -29.99
CA ILE A 522 18.92 -9.04 -29.00
C ILE A 522 17.58 -8.67 -28.35
N LEU A 523 16.53 -8.45 -29.15
CA LEU A 523 15.21 -8.06 -28.65
C LEU A 523 14.52 -9.18 -27.86
N LYS A 524 14.56 -10.42 -28.36
CA LYS A 524 13.99 -11.58 -27.66
C LYS A 524 14.67 -11.81 -26.31
N ASN A 525 16.00 -11.73 -26.27
CA ASN A 525 16.76 -11.83 -25.02
C ASN A 525 16.49 -10.65 -24.06
N GLY A 526 16.27 -9.43 -24.57
CA GLY A 526 15.88 -8.27 -23.76
C GLY A 526 14.59 -8.53 -22.98
N ILE A 527 13.50 -8.85 -23.69
CA ILE A 527 12.19 -9.15 -23.08
C ILE A 527 12.25 -10.34 -22.13
N LYS A 528 12.93 -11.43 -22.53
CA LYS A 528 13.12 -12.61 -21.67
C LYS A 528 13.76 -12.20 -20.34
N ASN A 529 14.91 -11.54 -20.39
CA ASN A 529 15.66 -11.16 -19.21
C ASN A 529 14.88 -10.16 -18.35
N THR A 530 14.23 -9.16 -18.96
CA THR A 530 13.39 -8.18 -18.26
C THR A 530 12.25 -8.87 -17.50
N THR A 531 11.60 -9.87 -18.11
CA THR A 531 10.49 -10.61 -17.51
C THR A 531 10.97 -11.53 -16.38
N GLU A 532 12.04 -12.31 -16.61
CA GLU A 532 12.62 -13.22 -15.60
C GLU A 532 13.18 -12.46 -14.39
N MET A 533 13.80 -11.31 -14.64
CA MET A 533 14.31 -10.44 -13.59
C MET A 533 13.17 -9.84 -12.78
N HIS A 534 12.10 -9.37 -13.42
CA HIS A 534 10.92 -8.86 -12.72
C HIS A 534 10.27 -9.93 -11.83
N PHE A 535 10.13 -11.16 -12.32
CA PHE A 535 9.63 -12.27 -11.52
C PHE A 535 10.51 -12.58 -10.30
N SER A 536 11.84 -12.62 -10.50
CA SER A 536 12.79 -12.87 -9.41
C SER A 536 12.72 -11.80 -8.32
N GLN A 537 12.49 -10.54 -8.70
CA GLN A 537 12.30 -9.42 -7.76
C GLN A 537 11.02 -9.58 -6.96
N LEU A 538 9.88 -9.80 -7.63
CA LEU A 538 8.60 -9.99 -6.93
C LEU A 538 8.67 -11.16 -5.94
N LYS A 539 9.43 -12.20 -6.28
CA LYS A 539 9.68 -13.33 -5.39
C LYS A 539 10.48 -12.94 -4.13
N GLU A 540 11.57 -12.18 -4.27
CA GLU A 540 12.33 -11.72 -3.09
C GLU A 540 11.54 -10.69 -2.28
N GLU A 541 10.83 -9.76 -2.92
CA GLU A 541 9.98 -8.79 -2.21
C GLU A 541 8.88 -9.49 -1.40
N LEU A 542 8.25 -10.53 -1.95
CA LEU A 542 7.29 -11.35 -1.22
C LEU A 542 7.95 -12.05 -0.03
N LYS A 543 9.15 -12.61 -0.21
CA LYS A 543 9.89 -13.29 0.86
C LYS A 543 10.30 -12.35 1.98
N GLU A 544 10.77 -11.14 1.66
CA GLU A 544 11.06 -10.11 2.66
C GLU A 544 9.79 -9.67 3.39
N THR A 545 8.70 -9.45 2.65
CA THR A 545 7.40 -9.06 3.23
C THR A 545 6.86 -10.14 4.15
N PHE A 546 7.00 -11.41 3.77
CA PHE A 546 6.67 -12.56 4.63
C PHE A 546 7.48 -12.52 5.94
N GLN A 547 8.80 -12.34 5.86
CA GLN A 547 9.66 -12.28 7.05
C GLN A 547 9.32 -11.11 7.98
N GLN A 548 9.05 -9.94 7.39
CA GLN A 548 8.64 -8.75 8.13
C GLN A 548 7.28 -8.95 8.80
N LEU A 549 6.28 -9.44 8.06
CA LEU A 549 4.96 -9.74 8.62
C LEU A 549 5.02 -10.79 9.72
N ASP A 550 5.86 -11.82 9.58
CA ASP A 550 5.99 -12.84 10.61
C ASP A 550 6.47 -12.24 11.93
N LEU A 551 7.46 -11.32 11.89
CA LEU A 551 7.95 -10.59 13.05
C LEU A 551 6.91 -9.58 13.58
N PHE A 552 6.22 -8.85 12.70
CA PHE A 552 5.20 -7.86 13.06
C PHE A 552 3.96 -8.48 13.73
N LEU A 553 3.69 -9.75 13.44
CA LEU A 553 2.61 -10.53 14.03
C LEU A 553 3.04 -11.33 15.26
N ARG A 554 4.31 -11.27 15.70
CA ARG A 554 4.73 -11.89 16.96
C ARG A 554 4.15 -11.16 18.16
N SER A 555 4.05 -11.88 19.27
CA SER A 555 3.56 -11.34 20.54
C SER A 555 4.54 -10.29 21.11
N PRO A 556 4.05 -9.35 21.94
CA PRO A 556 4.92 -8.44 22.70
C PRO A 556 5.98 -9.16 23.55
N GLU A 557 5.69 -10.38 24.03
CA GLU A 557 6.66 -11.21 24.76
C GLU A 557 7.88 -11.58 23.93
N TYR A 558 7.69 -11.80 22.62
CA TYR A 558 8.82 -12.07 21.72
C TYR A 558 9.74 -10.86 21.61
N PHE A 559 9.18 -9.65 21.55
CA PHE A 559 9.97 -8.41 21.58
C PHE A 559 10.77 -8.30 22.87
N GLU A 560 10.15 -8.52 24.03
CA GLU A 560 10.84 -8.47 25.32
C GLU A 560 11.99 -9.47 25.40
N ASN A 561 11.83 -10.68 24.83
CA ASN A 561 12.91 -11.67 24.76
C ASN A 561 14.07 -11.17 23.90
N VAL A 562 13.79 -10.69 22.67
CA VAL A 562 14.83 -10.16 21.76
C VAL A 562 15.54 -8.95 22.38
N PHE A 563 14.79 -8.06 23.03
CA PHE A 563 15.35 -6.88 23.68
C PHE A 563 16.19 -7.25 24.90
N THR A 564 15.75 -8.24 25.68
CA THR A 564 16.50 -8.74 26.84
C THR A 564 17.79 -9.44 26.41
N GLU A 565 17.76 -10.26 25.36
CA GLU A 565 18.96 -10.87 24.78
C GLU A 565 19.94 -9.80 24.29
N PHE A 566 19.43 -8.76 23.61
CA PHE A 566 20.23 -7.61 23.20
C PHE A 566 20.92 -6.92 24.38
N LEU A 567 20.18 -6.63 25.48
CA LEU A 567 20.76 -6.05 26.69
C LEU A 567 21.82 -6.99 27.31
N GLN A 568 21.56 -8.29 27.37
CA GLN A 568 22.53 -9.27 27.87
C GLN A 568 23.81 -9.25 27.03
N ASP A 569 23.71 -9.21 25.71
CA ASP A 569 24.86 -9.16 24.82
C ASP A 569 25.64 -7.85 24.95
N LEU A 570 24.96 -6.70 25.16
CA LEU A 570 25.64 -5.45 25.50
C LEU A 570 26.45 -5.59 26.80
N SER A 571 25.88 -6.21 27.84
CA SER A 571 26.53 -6.35 29.16
C SER A 571 27.74 -7.31 29.15
N ARG A 572 27.82 -8.20 28.16
CA ARG A 572 28.97 -9.11 27.98
C ARG A 572 30.19 -8.36 27.43
N GLU A 573 29.97 -7.27 26.71
CA GLU A 573 31.04 -6.42 26.18
C GLU A 573 31.59 -5.52 27.29
N LYS A 574 32.79 -5.83 27.76
CA LYS A 574 33.48 -5.04 28.80
C LYS A 574 33.99 -3.70 28.25
N ASN A 575 33.11 -2.72 28.13
CA ASN A 575 33.44 -1.40 27.60
C ASN A 575 32.40 -0.35 28.07
N GLU A 576 32.90 0.78 28.59
CA GLU A 576 32.10 1.83 29.22
C GLU A 576 30.99 2.40 28.31
N HIS A 577 31.18 2.35 27.00
CA HIS A 577 30.17 2.78 26.03
C HIS A 577 29.01 1.79 25.92
N PHE A 578 29.29 0.48 25.94
CA PHE A 578 28.26 -0.56 25.97
C PHE A 578 27.52 -0.54 27.31
N ASP A 579 28.22 -0.30 28.42
CA ASP A 579 27.63 -0.12 29.75
C ASP A 579 26.67 1.08 29.77
N SER A 580 27.05 2.20 29.14
CA SER A 580 26.19 3.38 29.00
C SER A 580 24.93 3.10 28.19
N ILE A 581 25.05 2.35 27.08
CA ILE A 581 23.89 1.93 26.27
C ILE A 581 22.97 1.04 27.09
N HIS A 582 23.55 0.03 27.74
CA HIS A 582 22.81 -0.89 28.58
C HIS A 582 22.06 -0.16 29.70
N ALA A 583 22.71 0.75 30.42
CA ALA A 583 22.12 1.46 31.54
C ALA A 583 20.90 2.30 31.12
N GLU A 584 21.01 3.08 30.03
CA GLU A 584 19.90 3.92 29.57
C GLU A 584 18.74 3.11 29.01
N LEU A 585 19.02 2.07 28.22
CA LEU A 585 17.96 1.21 27.67
C LEU A 585 17.27 0.37 28.74
N SER A 586 18.01 -0.06 29.76
CA SER A 586 17.43 -0.79 30.90
C SER A 586 16.49 0.08 31.74
N ALA A 587 16.79 1.38 31.82
CA ALA A 587 16.04 2.36 32.60
C ALA A 587 14.78 2.90 31.91
N LEU A 588 14.45 2.43 30.71
CA LEU A 588 13.26 2.90 29.98
C LEU A 588 11.98 2.54 30.76
N PRO A 589 11.10 3.52 31.03
CA PRO A 589 9.86 3.30 31.78
C PRO A 589 8.84 2.51 30.97
N GLU A 590 8.90 2.60 29.63
CA GLU A 590 8.03 1.87 28.71
C GLU A 590 8.87 1.26 27.59
N ARG A 591 8.74 -0.06 27.41
CA ARG A 591 9.49 -0.86 26.44
C ARG A 591 8.58 -1.25 25.28
N THR A 592 8.39 -0.31 24.37
CA THR A 592 7.77 -0.57 23.07
C THR A 592 8.86 -0.56 22.01
N PRO A 593 8.64 -1.18 20.83
CA PRO A 593 9.56 -1.09 19.72
C PRO A 593 9.94 0.36 19.39
N GLN A 594 8.96 1.28 19.38
CA GLN A 594 9.18 2.69 19.04
C GLN A 594 9.97 3.44 20.14
N THR A 595 9.67 3.19 21.42
CA THR A 595 10.43 3.84 22.51
C THR A 595 11.85 3.31 22.59
N VAL A 596 12.05 2.00 22.40
CA VAL A 596 13.37 1.38 22.36
C VAL A 596 14.16 1.86 21.15
N GLU A 597 13.58 1.92 19.95
CA GLU A 597 14.27 2.42 18.75
C GLU A 597 14.74 3.87 18.97
N ARG A 598 13.85 4.76 19.43
CA ARG A 598 14.18 6.16 19.69
C ARG A 598 15.25 6.31 20.77
N ALA A 599 15.11 5.58 21.87
CA ALA A 599 16.08 5.60 22.95
C ALA A 599 17.43 5.08 22.47
N PHE A 600 17.46 3.94 21.79
CA PHE A 600 18.68 3.34 21.27
C PHE A 600 19.42 4.26 20.32
N ILE A 601 18.70 4.92 19.40
CA ILE A 601 19.26 5.97 18.54
C ILE A 601 19.85 7.10 19.40
N THR A 602 19.12 7.59 20.40
CA THR A 602 19.55 8.68 21.29
C THR A 602 20.81 8.33 22.09
N VAL A 603 20.89 7.13 22.66
CA VAL A 603 22.06 6.70 23.45
C VAL A 603 23.27 6.51 22.54
N LEU A 604 23.06 5.88 21.38
CA LEU A 604 24.11 5.72 20.38
C LEU A 604 24.66 7.08 19.94
N GLU A 605 23.80 8.09 19.74
CA GLU A 605 24.22 9.45 19.39
C GLU A 605 25.07 10.12 20.48
N ARG A 606 24.78 9.85 21.76
CA ARG A 606 25.52 10.41 22.89
C ARG A 606 26.88 9.74 23.06
N VAL A 607 26.89 8.41 23.06
CA VAL A 607 28.12 7.59 23.12
C VAL A 607 29.07 7.99 21.98
N LYS A 608 28.54 8.26 20.79
CA LYS A 608 29.32 8.73 19.62
C LYS A 608 29.87 10.15 19.79
N GLY A 609 29.18 11.03 20.50
CA GLY A 609 29.68 12.37 20.82
C GLY A 609 30.93 12.37 21.72
N VAL A 610 31.12 11.31 22.51
CA VAL A 610 32.31 11.13 23.37
C VAL A 610 33.48 10.51 22.59
N GLN A 611 33.20 9.80 21.49
CA GLN A 611 34.19 9.07 20.70
C GLN A 611 34.96 9.92 19.68
N SER A 612 34.58 11.19 19.46
CA SER A 612 35.17 12.08 18.43
C SER A 612 36.65 12.45 18.63
N GLY A 613 37.29 11.94 19.70
CA GLY A 613 38.74 12.07 19.96
C GLY A 613 39.51 10.74 20.01
N LEU A 614 38.87 9.61 19.73
CA LEU A 614 39.50 8.28 19.82
C LEU A 614 40.17 7.84 18.50
N PRO A 615 41.14 6.91 18.56
CA PRO A 615 41.68 6.26 17.38
C PRO A 615 40.60 5.54 16.57
N ALA A 616 40.72 5.69 15.25
CA ALA A 616 39.92 5.07 14.21
C ALA A 616 39.57 3.57 14.45
N ASP A 617 40.57 2.76 14.78
CA ASP A 617 40.41 1.31 14.94
C ASP A 617 39.53 0.93 16.15
N THR A 618 39.57 1.74 17.21
CA THR A 618 38.75 1.56 18.42
C THR A 618 37.28 1.88 18.14
N VAL A 619 37.04 2.96 17.40
CA VAL A 619 35.70 3.34 16.93
C VAL A 619 35.13 2.24 16.04
N GLN A 620 35.96 1.66 15.16
CA GLN A 620 35.53 0.56 14.30
C GLN A 620 35.16 -0.71 15.05
N SER A 621 36.01 -1.15 15.98
CA SER A 621 35.74 -2.34 16.79
C SER A 621 34.43 -2.21 17.58
N PHE A 622 34.15 -1.00 18.10
CA PHE A 622 32.87 -0.69 18.73
C PHE A 622 31.69 -0.79 17.74
N HIS A 623 31.83 -0.22 16.53
CA HIS A 623 30.81 -0.23 15.49
C HIS A 623 30.46 -1.62 14.97
N ASP A 624 31.46 -2.45 14.67
CA ASP A 624 31.24 -3.81 14.18
C ASP A 624 30.52 -4.66 15.23
N LYS A 625 30.93 -4.52 16.50
CA LYS A 625 30.31 -5.23 17.62
C LYS A 625 28.87 -4.77 17.86
N ILE A 626 28.61 -3.46 17.91
CA ILE A 626 27.25 -2.97 18.15
C ILE A 626 26.31 -3.31 17.00
N GLN A 627 26.79 -3.34 15.76
CA GLN A 627 26.01 -3.79 14.60
C GLN A 627 25.67 -5.28 14.72
N LEU A 628 26.64 -6.12 15.09
CA LEU A 628 26.41 -7.55 15.28
C LEU A 628 25.39 -7.82 16.38
N ILE A 629 25.57 -7.18 17.54
CA ILE A 629 24.71 -7.33 18.72
C ILE A 629 23.30 -6.80 18.43
N SER A 630 23.17 -5.67 17.75
CA SER A 630 21.85 -5.07 17.49
C SER A 630 21.06 -5.74 16.35
N ASN A 631 21.67 -6.56 15.49
CA ASN A 631 21.03 -7.10 14.29
C ASN A 631 19.66 -7.78 14.52
N PRO A 632 19.48 -8.66 15.52
CA PRO A 632 18.16 -9.25 15.82
C PRO A 632 17.11 -8.21 16.20
N LEU A 633 17.49 -7.26 17.07
CA LEU A 633 16.64 -6.14 17.48
C LEU A 633 16.30 -5.26 16.28
N SER A 634 17.27 -4.87 15.46
CA SER A 634 17.07 -4.05 14.27
C SER A 634 16.12 -4.68 13.26
N LYS A 635 16.17 -6.00 13.05
CA LYS A 635 15.20 -6.71 12.20
C LYS A 635 13.78 -6.62 12.75
N TYR A 636 13.62 -6.78 14.06
CA TYR A 636 12.32 -6.66 14.72
C TYR A 636 11.78 -5.22 14.63
N LEU A 637 12.62 -4.23 14.94
CA LEU A 637 12.26 -2.82 14.85
C LEU A 637 11.85 -2.44 13.42
N LYS A 638 12.60 -2.89 12.40
CA LYS A 638 12.28 -2.67 10.99
C LYS A 638 10.90 -3.24 10.60
N ALA A 639 10.53 -4.41 11.11
CA ALA A 639 9.20 -4.99 10.88
C ALA A 639 8.07 -4.15 11.48
N HIS A 640 8.35 -3.31 12.48
CA HIS A 640 7.40 -2.43 13.16
C HIS A 640 7.47 -0.98 12.70
N GLN A 641 8.28 -0.67 11.68
CA GLN A 641 8.28 0.65 11.02
C GLN A 641 7.03 0.84 10.15
N LEU A 642 6.48 -0.25 9.60
CA LEU A 642 5.22 -0.25 8.88
C LEU A 642 4.06 -0.56 9.82
N ASN A 643 2.94 0.13 9.60
CA ASN A 643 1.67 -0.16 10.27
C ASN A 643 0.81 -1.16 9.45
N THR A 644 -0.31 -1.60 10.03
CA THR A 644 -1.22 -2.58 9.40
C THR A 644 -1.72 -2.14 8.02
N GLU A 645 -2.08 -0.86 7.87
CA GLU A 645 -2.60 -0.31 6.61
C GLU A 645 -1.52 -0.32 5.51
N GLU A 646 -0.28 0.04 5.87
CA GLU A 646 0.86 0.01 4.95
C GLU A 646 1.20 -1.43 4.50
N TYR A 647 1.08 -2.41 5.39
CA TYR A 647 1.22 -3.82 5.02
C TYR A 647 0.11 -4.30 4.08
N LEU A 648 -1.15 -3.91 4.31
CA LEU A 648 -2.26 -4.26 3.44
C LEU A 648 -2.07 -3.67 2.04
N GLN A 649 -1.66 -2.42 1.93
CA GLN A 649 -1.29 -1.79 0.65
C GLN A 649 -0.16 -2.51 -0.05
N LYS A 650 0.90 -2.88 0.69
CA LYS A 650 2.04 -3.59 0.13
C LYS A 650 1.63 -4.97 -0.42
N LEU A 651 0.76 -5.69 0.29
CA LEU A 651 0.24 -6.98 -0.15
C LEU A 651 -0.66 -6.84 -1.39
N GLU A 652 -1.51 -5.81 -1.45
CA GLU A 652 -2.34 -5.53 -2.62
C GLU A 652 -1.48 -5.21 -3.85
N GLN A 653 -0.46 -4.37 -3.71
CA GLN A 653 0.50 -4.05 -4.78
C GLN A 653 1.20 -5.31 -5.30
N LEU A 654 1.69 -6.17 -4.39
CA LEU A 654 2.31 -7.45 -4.76
C LEU A 654 1.32 -8.37 -5.47
N TYR A 655 0.07 -8.42 -5.02
CA TYR A 655 -0.99 -9.20 -5.65
C TYR A 655 -1.25 -8.73 -7.08
N ASP A 656 -1.40 -7.42 -7.30
CA ASP A 656 -1.63 -6.83 -8.61
C ASP A 656 -0.46 -7.07 -9.58
N MET A 657 0.78 -6.91 -9.11
CA MET A 657 1.96 -7.15 -9.94
C MET A 657 2.11 -8.63 -10.32
N MET A 658 1.92 -9.55 -9.37
CA MET A 658 2.01 -10.99 -9.63
C MET A 658 0.89 -11.49 -10.55
N THR A 659 -0.35 -11.05 -10.32
CA THR A 659 -1.49 -11.42 -11.18
C THR A 659 -1.38 -10.79 -12.56
N GLY A 660 -0.91 -9.54 -12.65
CA GLY A 660 -0.60 -8.85 -13.89
C GLY A 660 0.44 -9.62 -14.71
N LEU A 661 1.57 -9.98 -14.10
CA LEU A 661 2.59 -10.79 -14.77
C LEU A 661 2.04 -12.15 -15.23
N ASN A 662 1.27 -12.84 -14.37
CA ASN A 662 0.67 -14.14 -14.72
C ASN A 662 -0.29 -14.04 -15.93
N SER A 663 -1.08 -12.97 -16.02
CA SER A 663 -1.99 -12.74 -17.14
C SER A 663 -1.27 -12.44 -18.46
N ASN A 664 -0.11 -11.77 -18.38
CA ASN A 664 0.65 -11.32 -19.55
C ASN A 664 1.72 -12.32 -20.02
N LEU A 665 2.10 -13.28 -19.16
CA LEU A 665 3.13 -14.27 -19.47
C LEU A 665 2.89 -15.01 -20.79
N PRO A 666 1.67 -15.47 -21.16
CA PRO A 666 1.45 -16.15 -22.44
C PRO A 666 1.82 -15.30 -23.65
N LEU A 667 1.54 -14.00 -23.60
CA LEU A 667 1.86 -13.07 -24.69
C LEU A 667 3.36 -12.80 -24.75
N LEU A 668 4.00 -12.57 -23.61
CA LEU A 668 5.46 -12.39 -23.54
C LEU A 668 6.20 -13.64 -24.03
N SER A 669 5.73 -14.83 -23.66
CA SER A 669 6.24 -16.10 -24.17
C SER A 669 6.09 -16.22 -25.69
N ARG A 670 4.99 -15.71 -26.27
CA ARG A 670 4.80 -15.68 -27.71
C ARG A 670 5.77 -14.74 -28.43
N LEU A 671 6.15 -13.60 -27.82
CA LEU A 671 7.13 -12.67 -28.40
C LEU A 671 8.53 -13.28 -28.43
N VAL A 672 8.92 -14.02 -27.38
CA VAL A 672 10.27 -14.63 -27.30
C VAL A 672 10.38 -15.97 -28.02
N GLN A 673 9.26 -16.64 -28.31
CA GLN A 673 9.20 -17.91 -29.06
C GLN A 673 10.19 -18.96 -28.50
N ASP A 674 11.16 -19.36 -29.32
CA ASP A 674 12.12 -20.44 -29.06
C ASP A 674 13.10 -20.15 -27.91
N HIS A 675 13.29 -18.87 -27.55
CA HIS A 675 14.16 -18.50 -26.42
C HIS A 675 13.60 -18.93 -25.07
N GLY A 676 12.26 -19.07 -24.97
CA GLY A 676 11.56 -19.44 -23.75
C GLY A 676 11.65 -18.41 -22.62
N ILE A 677 10.67 -18.41 -21.71
CA ILE A 677 10.75 -17.66 -20.45
C ILE A 677 10.77 -18.68 -19.32
N ASN A 678 11.80 -18.64 -18.46
CA ASN A 678 11.96 -19.56 -17.34
C ASN A 678 11.11 -19.13 -16.13
N ILE A 679 9.80 -19.07 -16.34
CA ILE A 679 8.82 -18.78 -15.29
C ILE A 679 7.71 -19.83 -15.38
N SER A 680 7.48 -20.55 -14.28
CA SER A 680 6.39 -21.50 -14.20
C SER A 680 5.06 -20.78 -13.85
N PRO A 681 4.00 -20.91 -14.68
CA PRO A 681 2.68 -20.38 -14.34
C PRO A 681 2.11 -20.93 -13.02
N SER A 682 2.47 -22.17 -12.66
CA SER A 682 2.06 -22.77 -11.39
C SER A 682 2.78 -22.13 -10.21
N ALA A 683 4.05 -21.75 -10.35
CA ALA A 683 4.80 -21.05 -9.30
C ALA A 683 4.23 -19.64 -9.04
N LEU A 684 3.89 -18.90 -10.11
CA LEU A 684 3.19 -17.61 -9.98
C LEU A 684 1.85 -17.76 -9.25
N SER A 685 1.07 -18.77 -9.61
CA SER A 685 -0.21 -19.05 -8.96
C SER A 685 -0.06 -19.38 -7.47
N LEU A 686 1.04 -20.07 -7.08
CA LEU A 686 1.35 -20.32 -5.67
C LEU A 686 1.71 -19.03 -4.93
N PHE A 687 2.50 -18.14 -5.51
CA PHE A 687 2.83 -16.86 -4.87
C PHE A 687 1.61 -15.96 -4.68
N VAL A 688 0.70 -15.92 -5.66
CA VAL A 688 -0.58 -15.20 -5.51
C VAL A 688 -1.38 -15.75 -4.31
N ARG A 689 -1.42 -17.07 -4.14
CA ARG A 689 -2.08 -17.69 -2.97
C ARG A 689 -1.37 -17.34 -1.66
N GLU A 690 -0.04 -17.30 -1.64
CA GLU A 690 0.75 -16.90 -0.47
C GLU A 690 0.45 -15.46 -0.05
N ILE A 691 0.32 -14.53 -1.00
CA ILE A 691 -0.05 -13.14 -0.72
C ILE A 691 -1.45 -13.06 -0.10
N ILE A 692 -2.43 -13.81 -0.65
CA ILE A 692 -3.78 -13.87 -0.10
C ILE A 692 -3.76 -14.46 1.33
N TYR A 693 -2.97 -15.50 1.55
CA TYR A 693 -2.78 -16.11 2.87
C TYR A 693 -2.22 -15.10 3.88
N LEU A 694 -1.17 -14.36 3.51
CA LEU A 694 -0.57 -13.33 4.36
C LEU A 694 -1.56 -12.21 4.69
N GLY A 695 -2.34 -11.75 3.72
CA GLY A 695 -3.39 -10.75 3.95
C GLY A 695 -4.47 -11.24 4.89
N GLY A 696 -4.95 -12.47 4.70
CA GLY A 696 -5.94 -13.07 5.60
C GLY A 696 -5.41 -13.28 7.02
N ARG A 697 -4.15 -13.72 7.16
CA ARG A 697 -3.47 -13.84 8.45
C ARG A 697 -3.35 -12.48 9.13
N LEU A 698 -2.98 -11.43 8.41
CA LEU A 698 -2.88 -10.07 8.95
C LEU A 698 -4.23 -9.56 9.46
N LEU A 699 -5.30 -9.68 8.66
CA LEU A 699 -6.65 -9.27 9.07
C LEU A 699 -7.11 -9.98 10.35
N LYS A 700 -6.88 -11.30 10.42
CA LYS A 700 -7.25 -12.12 11.58
C LYS A 700 -6.45 -11.71 12.82
N GLU A 701 -5.13 -11.75 12.75
CA GLU A 701 -4.27 -11.56 13.92
C GLU A 701 -4.30 -10.12 14.46
N LYS A 702 -4.67 -9.13 13.62
CA LYS A 702 -4.92 -7.74 14.06
C LYS A 702 -6.40 -7.45 14.40
N GLY A 703 -7.29 -8.41 14.26
CA GLY A 703 -8.71 -8.27 14.63
C GLY A 703 -9.46 -7.22 13.81
N ILE A 704 -9.16 -7.08 12.51
CA ILE A 704 -9.83 -6.13 11.63
C ILE A 704 -11.29 -6.54 11.40
N ASP A 705 -12.22 -5.58 11.47
CA ASP A 705 -13.63 -5.83 11.19
C ASP A 705 -13.84 -6.18 9.71
N LEU A 706 -14.20 -7.43 9.44
CA LEU A 706 -14.42 -7.96 8.09
C LEU A 706 -15.72 -7.48 7.43
N ARG A 707 -16.52 -6.65 8.11
CA ARG A 707 -17.71 -5.97 7.54
C ARG A 707 -17.33 -4.79 6.66
N VAL A 708 -16.19 -4.14 6.97
CA VAL A 708 -15.76 -2.90 6.33
C VAL A 708 -14.42 -3.14 5.66
N LYS A 709 -14.35 -2.85 4.35
CA LYS A 709 -13.06 -2.84 3.65
C LYS A 709 -12.18 -1.73 4.23
N PRO A 710 -10.94 -2.02 4.67
CA PRO A 710 -10.00 -0.99 5.07
C PRO A 710 -9.79 0.07 3.96
N ASP A 711 -9.69 1.34 4.32
CA ASP A 711 -9.48 2.45 3.37
C ASP A 711 -8.14 2.31 2.62
N SER A 712 -7.18 1.62 3.22
CA SER A 712 -5.88 1.36 2.61
C SER A 712 -5.94 0.43 1.41
N ILE A 713 -6.93 -0.46 1.34
CA ILE A 713 -7.14 -1.38 0.23
C ILE A 713 -7.96 -0.68 -0.83
N VAL A 714 -7.43 -0.61 -2.05
CA VAL A 714 -8.08 0.08 -3.16
C VAL A 714 -9.17 -0.79 -3.79
N GLU A 715 -8.86 -2.06 -4.06
CA GLU A 715 -9.68 -2.97 -4.84
C GLU A 715 -10.53 -3.90 -3.95
N GLU A 716 -11.86 -3.83 -4.13
CA GLU A 716 -12.82 -4.69 -3.43
C GLU A 716 -12.58 -6.19 -3.71
N GLY A 717 -12.11 -6.49 -4.93
CA GLY A 717 -11.79 -7.86 -5.35
C GLY A 717 -10.70 -8.49 -4.49
N PHE A 718 -9.64 -7.74 -4.17
CA PHE A 718 -8.54 -8.20 -3.32
C PHE A 718 -9.01 -8.37 -1.87
N PHE A 719 -9.74 -7.39 -1.32
CA PHE A 719 -10.29 -7.48 0.03
C PHE A 719 -11.13 -8.73 0.23
N ARG A 720 -12.03 -9.05 -0.71
CA ARG A 720 -12.86 -10.25 -0.63
C ARG A 720 -12.04 -11.54 -0.54
N LEU A 721 -10.92 -11.63 -1.27
CA LEU A 721 -10.05 -12.81 -1.24
C LEU A 721 -9.38 -12.98 0.13
N ILE A 722 -8.78 -11.91 0.66
CA ILE A 722 -8.09 -11.97 1.96
C ILE A 722 -9.08 -12.11 3.12
N LYS A 723 -10.29 -11.54 3.02
CA LYS A 723 -11.40 -11.73 3.97
C LYS A 723 -11.79 -13.20 4.07
N ASN A 724 -12.02 -13.86 2.93
CA ASN A 724 -12.35 -15.28 2.90
C ASN A 724 -11.24 -16.12 3.54
N HIS A 725 -9.98 -15.75 3.32
CA HIS A 725 -8.85 -16.43 3.92
C HIS A 725 -8.72 -16.16 5.42
N ALA A 726 -9.00 -14.95 5.90
CA ALA A 726 -9.07 -14.62 7.32
C ALA A 726 -10.11 -15.49 8.04
N ILE A 727 -11.30 -15.63 7.45
CA ILE A 727 -12.37 -16.51 7.96
C ILE A 727 -11.90 -17.97 7.99
N ALA A 728 -11.25 -18.45 6.92
CA ALA A 728 -10.69 -19.80 6.88
C ALA A 728 -9.61 -20.04 7.95
N LEU A 729 -8.89 -18.99 8.36
CA LEU A 729 -7.91 -19.03 9.45
C LEU A 729 -8.54 -18.89 10.85
N GLY A 730 -9.85 -18.73 10.94
CA GLY A 730 -10.62 -18.67 12.18
C GLY A 730 -11.08 -17.27 12.61
N ALA A 731 -11.01 -16.25 11.75
CA ALA A 731 -11.64 -14.96 12.03
C ALA A 731 -13.18 -15.09 12.04
N PRO A 732 -13.91 -14.25 12.82
CA PRO A 732 -15.36 -14.26 12.81
C PRO A 732 -15.91 -13.92 11.42
N SER A 733 -16.90 -14.68 10.93
CA SER A 733 -17.60 -14.36 9.69
C SER A 733 -18.78 -13.43 10.00
N PRO A 734 -18.78 -12.18 9.50
CA PRO A 734 -19.90 -11.27 9.71
C PRO A 734 -21.23 -11.80 9.18
N GLU A 735 -21.19 -12.54 8.08
CA GLU A 735 -22.37 -13.15 7.46
C GLU A 735 -22.95 -14.22 8.39
N MET A 736 -22.10 -15.06 8.99
CA MET A 736 -22.52 -16.07 9.94
C MET A 736 -23.07 -15.47 11.24
N GLU A 737 -22.44 -14.42 11.76
CA GLU A 737 -22.95 -13.70 12.93
C GLU A 737 -24.33 -13.08 12.65
N SER A 738 -24.48 -12.42 11.50
CA SER A 738 -25.76 -11.82 11.10
C SER A 738 -26.86 -12.88 10.97
N LEU A 739 -26.52 -14.04 10.41
CA LEU A 739 -27.45 -15.18 10.32
C LEU A 739 -27.81 -15.75 11.69
N GLN A 740 -26.86 -15.83 12.63
CA GLN A 740 -27.13 -16.28 14.00
C GLN A 740 -28.06 -15.32 14.75
N THR A 741 -27.84 -14.01 14.60
CA THR A 741 -28.72 -12.98 15.18
C THR A 741 -30.13 -13.10 14.61
N ALA A 742 -30.27 -13.17 13.28
CA ALA A 742 -31.58 -13.33 12.63
C ALA A 742 -32.29 -14.61 13.08
N LEU A 743 -31.55 -15.72 13.23
CA LEU A 743 -32.10 -16.98 13.72
C LEU A 743 -32.58 -16.87 15.18
N SER A 744 -31.88 -16.11 16.02
CA SER A 744 -32.28 -15.87 17.40
C SER A 744 -33.55 -15.02 17.49
N GLU A 745 -33.66 -13.99 16.66
CA GLU A 745 -34.85 -13.13 16.59
C GLU A 745 -36.08 -13.92 16.11
N GLU A 746 -35.93 -14.78 15.11
CA GLU A 746 -37.02 -15.63 14.64
C GLU A 746 -37.44 -16.68 15.68
N LYS A 747 -36.50 -17.23 16.45
CA LYS A 747 -36.83 -18.09 17.60
C LYS A 747 -37.66 -17.36 18.65
N GLU A 748 -37.33 -16.10 18.95
CA GLU A 748 -38.09 -15.29 19.90
C GLU A 748 -39.52 -15.00 19.38
N ARG A 749 -39.66 -14.67 18.09
CA ARG A 749 -40.97 -14.48 17.45
C ARG A 749 -41.82 -15.75 17.51
N SER A 750 -41.24 -16.91 17.20
CA SER A 750 -41.92 -18.20 17.30
C SER A 750 -42.41 -18.45 18.73
N GLY A 751 -41.60 -18.16 19.74
CA GLY A 751 -41.99 -18.28 21.15
C GLY A 751 -43.17 -17.38 21.54
N LYS A 752 -43.24 -16.15 21.02
CA LYS A 752 -44.37 -15.24 21.25
C LYS A 752 -45.67 -15.76 20.61
N PHE A 753 -45.60 -16.27 19.38
CA PHE A 753 -46.77 -16.86 18.73
C PHE A 753 -47.27 -18.11 19.46
N GLU A 754 -46.38 -18.95 19.99
CA GLU A 754 -46.79 -20.10 20.81
C GLU A 754 -47.55 -19.69 22.08
N GLN A 755 -47.10 -18.61 22.75
CA GLN A 755 -47.79 -18.05 23.92
C GLN A 755 -49.18 -17.50 23.55
N GLU A 756 -49.30 -16.77 22.45
CA GLU A 756 -50.58 -16.27 21.95
C GLU A 756 -51.56 -17.39 21.61
N ILE A 757 -51.09 -18.47 20.97
CA ILE A 757 -51.92 -19.66 20.68
C ILE A 757 -52.42 -20.30 21.97
N CYS A 758 -51.58 -20.39 23.01
CA CYS A 758 -51.97 -20.94 24.30
C CYS A 758 -53.05 -20.08 24.98
N GLN A 759 -52.89 -18.76 24.95
CA GLN A 759 -53.84 -17.81 25.52
C GLN A 759 -55.19 -17.86 24.77
N LEU A 760 -55.18 -17.84 23.44
CA LEU A 760 -56.39 -17.96 22.62
C LEU A 760 -57.16 -19.26 22.88
N LYS A 761 -56.46 -20.39 23.08
CA LYS A 761 -57.10 -21.66 23.45
C LYS A 761 -57.80 -21.57 24.81
N LYS A 762 -57.19 -20.91 25.79
CA LYS A 762 -57.76 -20.70 27.13
C LYS A 762 -58.98 -19.78 27.09
N ASP A 763 -58.92 -18.71 26.32
CA ASP A 763 -60.02 -17.76 26.15
C ASP A 763 -61.21 -18.41 25.44
N LEU A 764 -60.95 -19.21 24.39
CA LEU A 764 -61.98 -19.98 23.70
C LEU A 764 -62.67 -20.99 24.64
N LEU A 765 -61.92 -21.68 25.49
CA LEU A 765 -62.49 -22.62 26.46
C LEU A 765 -63.37 -21.90 27.49
N THR A 766 -62.92 -20.74 27.98
CA THR A 766 -63.66 -19.89 28.92
C THR A 766 -64.97 -19.41 28.29
N GLN A 767 -64.92 -18.94 27.03
CA GLN A 767 -66.11 -18.53 26.29
C GLN A 767 -67.12 -19.68 26.11
N LYS A 768 -66.64 -20.91 25.84
CA LYS A 768 -67.51 -22.09 25.74
C LYS A 768 -68.18 -22.44 27.07
N LEU A 769 -67.48 -22.34 28.20
CA LEU A 769 -68.03 -22.63 29.52
C LEU A 769 -69.08 -21.60 29.98
N LEU A 770 -68.95 -20.35 29.54
CA LEU A 770 -69.89 -19.27 29.84
C LEU A 770 -71.12 -19.27 28.93
N ALA A 771 -71.20 -20.16 27.93
CA ALA A 771 -72.36 -20.27 27.09
C ALA A 771 -73.60 -20.63 27.93
N GLU A 772 -74.72 -19.94 27.69
CA GLU A 772 -75.98 -20.10 28.46
C GLU A 772 -76.44 -21.57 28.55
N LYS A 773 -76.19 -22.33 27.49
CA LYS A 773 -76.44 -23.77 27.42
C LYS A 773 -75.65 -24.57 28.48
N GLU A 774 -74.37 -24.25 28.68
CA GLU A 774 -73.51 -24.95 29.64
C GLU A 774 -73.86 -24.58 31.07
N LEU A 775 -74.25 -23.32 31.32
CA LEU A 775 -74.77 -22.89 32.62
C LEU A 775 -76.07 -23.63 33.00
N LYS A 776 -77.04 -23.71 32.09
CA LYS A 776 -78.28 -24.49 32.29
C LYS A 776 -77.99 -25.98 32.47
N SER A 777 -77.04 -26.52 31.69
CA SER A 777 -76.61 -27.92 31.81
C SER A 777 -75.96 -28.20 33.16
N GLN A 778 -75.11 -27.29 33.66
CA GLN A 778 -74.50 -27.38 34.98
C GLN A 778 -75.54 -27.31 36.09
N GLU A 779 -76.56 -26.45 35.95
CA GLU A 779 -77.66 -26.35 36.91
C GLU A 779 -78.43 -27.67 37.01
N VAL A 780 -78.82 -28.26 35.87
CA VAL A 780 -79.53 -29.54 35.86
C VAL A 780 -78.66 -30.68 36.38
N LEU A 781 -77.39 -30.71 36.00
CA LEU A 781 -76.42 -31.69 36.48
C LEU A 781 -76.30 -31.61 38.01
N THR A 782 -76.04 -30.42 38.55
CA THR A 782 -75.69 -30.23 39.98
C THR A 782 -76.91 -30.25 40.89
N ASN A 783 -78.01 -29.60 40.48
CA ASN A 783 -79.15 -29.38 41.36
C ASN A 783 -80.25 -30.45 41.22
N LYS A 784 -80.25 -31.21 40.10
CA LYS A 784 -81.30 -32.20 39.82
C LYS A 784 -80.71 -33.61 39.73
N LEU A 785 -79.91 -33.89 38.71
CA LEU A 785 -79.50 -35.26 38.38
C LEU A 785 -78.52 -35.86 39.40
N LEU A 786 -77.52 -35.09 39.83
CA LEU A 786 -76.55 -35.59 40.81
C LEU A 786 -77.22 -35.91 42.17
N PRO A 787 -78.06 -35.03 42.76
CA PRO A 787 -78.79 -35.35 43.99
C PRO A 787 -79.72 -36.57 43.85
N LEU A 788 -80.40 -36.72 42.72
CA LEU A 788 -81.25 -37.89 42.47
C LEU A 788 -80.45 -39.17 42.37
N THR A 789 -79.32 -39.13 41.66
CA THR A 789 -78.43 -40.29 41.47
C THR A 789 -77.82 -40.71 42.80
N ILE A 790 -77.36 -39.76 43.61
CA ILE A 790 -76.87 -40.01 44.97
C ILE A 790 -77.98 -40.61 45.85
N ARG A 791 -79.18 -40.03 45.83
CA ARG A 791 -80.31 -40.53 46.64
C ARG A 791 -80.69 -41.96 46.29
N TYR A 792 -80.73 -42.29 45.00
CA TYR A 792 -81.04 -43.64 44.55
C TYR A 792 -79.90 -44.61 44.85
N TYR A 793 -78.66 -44.18 44.70
CA TYR A 793 -77.48 -44.94 45.11
C TYR A 793 -77.54 -45.30 46.60
N SER A 794 -77.78 -44.34 47.50
CA SER A 794 -77.90 -44.61 48.94
C SER A 794 -79.11 -45.49 49.28
N TYR A 795 -80.20 -45.41 48.52
CA TYR A 795 -81.32 -46.36 48.66
C TYR A 795 -80.90 -47.80 48.32
N LEU A 796 -80.12 -47.99 47.26
CA LEU A 796 -79.59 -49.31 46.90
C LEU A 796 -78.61 -49.84 47.95
N GLU A 797 -77.74 -49.00 48.52
CA GLU A 797 -76.85 -49.38 49.63
C GLU A 797 -77.65 -49.88 50.84
N TYR A 798 -78.70 -49.15 51.22
CA TYR A 798 -79.60 -49.56 52.30
C TYR A 798 -80.29 -50.90 52.00
N GLN A 799 -80.76 -51.10 50.77
CA GLN A 799 -81.41 -52.36 50.38
C GLN A 799 -80.43 -53.54 50.31
N LEU A 800 -79.17 -53.30 49.96
CA LEU A 800 -78.12 -54.32 49.95
C LEU A 800 -77.87 -54.82 51.38
N ALA A 801 -77.70 -53.90 52.33
CA ALA A 801 -77.51 -54.23 53.74
C ALA A 801 -78.73 -54.96 54.35
N LYS A 802 -79.94 -54.67 53.88
CA LYS A 802 -81.18 -55.32 54.37
C LYS A 802 -81.38 -56.75 53.83
N ASN A 803 -80.84 -57.07 52.65
CA ASN A 803 -81.01 -58.38 51.98
C ASN A 803 -79.74 -59.25 52.03
N GLU A 804 -78.82 -58.97 52.95
CA GLU A 804 -77.50 -59.63 53.03
C GLU A 804 -77.57 -61.16 53.23
N SER A 805 -78.69 -61.67 53.78
CA SER A 805 -78.95 -63.11 53.94
C SER A 805 -79.53 -63.82 52.71
N ASP A 806 -79.95 -63.08 51.67
CA ASP A 806 -80.41 -63.61 50.38
C ASP A 806 -79.38 -63.30 49.30
N ALA A 807 -78.42 -64.21 49.12
CA ALA A 807 -77.27 -64.04 48.24
C ALA A 807 -77.66 -63.71 46.78
N ILE A 808 -78.81 -64.20 46.29
CA ILE A 808 -79.26 -63.96 44.91
C ILE A 808 -79.79 -62.52 44.78
N ASN A 809 -80.56 -62.04 45.75
CA ASN A 809 -81.06 -60.66 45.74
C ASN A 809 -79.96 -59.65 46.07
N ALA A 810 -79.04 -59.97 46.99
CA ALA A 810 -77.89 -59.14 47.29
C ALA A 810 -77.00 -58.92 46.05
N ALA A 811 -76.66 -59.97 45.30
CA ALA A 811 -75.87 -59.85 44.08
C ALA A 811 -76.55 -58.98 43.00
N LYS A 812 -77.88 -59.04 42.87
CA LYS A 812 -78.64 -58.18 41.94
C LYS A 812 -78.64 -56.71 42.37
N ILE A 813 -78.72 -56.44 43.68
CA ILE A 813 -78.69 -55.07 44.21
C ILE A 813 -77.28 -54.50 44.08
N ASP A 814 -76.25 -55.29 44.36
CA ASP A 814 -74.84 -54.91 44.20
C ASP A 814 -74.50 -54.57 42.74
N HIS A 815 -74.97 -55.38 41.78
CA HIS A 815 -74.83 -55.05 40.37
C HIS A 815 -75.50 -53.72 40.00
N LYS A 816 -76.73 -53.47 40.45
CA LYS A 816 -77.40 -52.16 40.24
C LYS A 816 -76.63 -51.01 40.89
N LEU A 817 -76.08 -51.23 42.08
CA LEU A 817 -75.28 -50.23 42.78
C LEU A 817 -74.05 -49.84 41.95
N SER A 818 -73.35 -50.82 41.37
CA SER A 818 -72.20 -50.57 40.48
C SER A 818 -72.56 -49.77 39.22
N LEU A 819 -73.72 -50.02 38.62
CA LEU A 819 -74.21 -49.27 37.47
C LEU A 819 -74.57 -47.81 37.84
N VAL A 820 -75.21 -47.61 38.99
CA VAL A 820 -75.55 -46.26 39.47
C VAL A 820 -74.30 -45.48 39.91
N ALA A 821 -73.25 -46.16 40.41
CA ALA A 821 -71.95 -45.52 40.65
C ALA A 821 -71.37 -44.95 39.35
N GLN A 822 -71.39 -45.72 38.25
CA GLN A 822 -70.91 -45.25 36.95
C GLN A 822 -71.71 -44.08 36.40
N LEU A 823 -73.03 -44.04 36.65
CA LEU A 823 -73.87 -42.88 36.34
C LEU A 823 -73.44 -41.65 37.14
N ARG A 824 -73.20 -41.80 38.44
CA ARG A 824 -72.73 -40.70 39.30
C ARG A 824 -71.37 -40.18 38.81
N ASP A 825 -70.45 -41.06 38.47
CA ASP A 825 -69.09 -40.70 38.06
C ASP A 825 -69.11 -39.97 36.70
N ALA A 826 -70.02 -40.32 35.79
CA ALA A 826 -70.22 -39.58 34.53
C ALA A 826 -70.66 -38.12 34.75
N LEU A 827 -71.44 -37.83 35.80
CA LEU A 827 -71.81 -36.44 36.16
C LEU A 827 -70.63 -35.67 36.79
N LEU A 828 -69.72 -36.36 37.46
CA LEU A 828 -68.60 -35.77 38.20
C LEU A 828 -67.28 -35.75 37.42
N ASN A 829 -67.24 -36.27 36.19
CA ASN A 829 -66.01 -36.44 35.41
C ASN A 829 -65.20 -35.12 35.28
N PRO A 830 -64.04 -35.01 35.94
CA PRO A 830 -63.25 -33.78 35.92
C PRO A 830 -62.51 -33.57 34.59
N GLU A 831 -62.31 -34.63 33.80
CA GLU A 831 -61.64 -34.55 32.49
C GLU A 831 -62.55 -33.99 31.39
N GLN A 832 -63.86 -33.93 31.64
CA GLN A 832 -64.83 -33.31 30.74
C GLN A 832 -65.42 -32.03 31.37
N PRO A 833 -64.76 -30.87 31.16
CA PRO A 833 -65.18 -29.64 31.84
C PRO A 833 -66.56 -29.17 31.39
N LEU A 834 -66.98 -29.48 30.15
CA LEU A 834 -68.27 -29.05 29.60
C LEU A 834 -69.45 -29.81 30.24
N PRO A 835 -70.32 -29.12 31.00
CA PRO A 835 -71.47 -29.74 31.66
C PRO A 835 -72.43 -30.48 30.72
N SER A 836 -72.66 -29.96 29.51
CA SER A 836 -73.57 -30.58 28.53
C SER A 836 -73.05 -31.91 27.99
N LEU A 837 -71.72 -32.07 27.86
CA LEU A 837 -71.12 -33.34 27.44
C LEU A 837 -71.20 -34.37 28.56
N ARG A 838 -71.01 -33.96 29.82
CA ARG A 838 -71.26 -34.82 31.00
C ARG A 838 -72.73 -35.27 31.08
N LEU A 839 -73.68 -34.38 30.78
CA LEU A 839 -75.10 -34.73 30.69
C LEU A 839 -75.37 -35.73 29.55
N MET A 840 -74.73 -35.58 28.40
CA MET A 840 -74.86 -36.54 27.29
C MET A 840 -74.29 -37.90 27.65
N GLU A 841 -73.11 -37.94 28.29
CA GLU A 841 -72.51 -39.19 28.77
C GLU A 841 -73.42 -39.88 29.79
N PHE A 842 -73.92 -39.12 30.77
CA PHE A 842 -74.89 -39.61 31.74
C PHE A 842 -76.16 -40.15 31.07
N HIS A 843 -76.72 -39.42 30.11
CA HIS A 843 -77.91 -39.87 29.38
C HIS A 843 -77.67 -41.18 28.63
N ASN A 844 -76.55 -41.29 27.90
CA ASN A 844 -76.24 -42.50 27.15
C ASN A 844 -76.08 -43.71 28.08
N LYS A 845 -75.31 -43.57 29.17
CA LYS A 845 -75.17 -44.62 30.17
C LYS A 845 -76.50 -44.96 30.85
N LEU A 846 -77.33 -43.96 31.13
CA LEU A 846 -78.65 -44.16 31.75
C LEU A 846 -79.57 -44.98 30.83
N MET A 847 -79.52 -44.74 29.52
CA MET A 847 -80.30 -45.48 28.53
C MET A 847 -79.76 -46.91 28.33
N GLU A 848 -78.43 -47.07 28.30
CA GLU A 848 -77.77 -48.37 28.23
C GLU A 848 -78.12 -49.24 29.44
N PHE A 849 -77.93 -48.73 30.66
CA PHE A 849 -78.20 -49.48 31.90
C PHE A 849 -79.69 -49.76 32.13
N ASN A 850 -80.58 -48.99 31.51
CA ASN A 850 -82.01 -49.25 31.59
C ASN A 850 -82.43 -50.56 30.93
N GLU A 851 -81.73 -51.00 29.88
CA GLU A 851 -81.98 -52.30 29.26
C GLU A 851 -81.56 -53.44 30.19
N ASP A 852 -80.42 -53.30 30.88
CA ASP A 852 -79.91 -54.30 31.83
C ASP A 852 -80.80 -54.42 33.08
N ILE A 853 -81.31 -53.30 33.61
CA ILE A 853 -82.04 -53.27 34.89
C ILE A 853 -83.54 -53.61 34.73
N ARG A 854 -84.11 -53.46 33.52
CA ARG A 854 -85.55 -53.72 33.24
C ARG A 854 -86.01 -55.16 33.47
N LEU A 855 -85.08 -56.12 33.48
CA LEU A 855 -85.36 -57.55 33.69
C LEU A 855 -85.84 -57.88 35.12
N HIS A 856 -85.75 -56.93 36.05
CA HIS A 856 -86.26 -57.04 37.40
C HIS A 856 -87.37 -56.00 37.61
N ARG A 857 -88.60 -56.41 37.97
CA ARG A 857 -89.74 -55.51 38.22
C ARG A 857 -89.51 -54.63 39.46
N ASP A 858 -88.62 -53.65 39.35
CA ASP A 858 -88.21 -52.73 40.40
C ASP A 858 -88.89 -51.38 40.23
N SER A 859 -89.90 -51.11 41.06
CA SER A 859 -90.65 -49.85 41.03
C SER A 859 -89.78 -48.63 41.35
N SER A 860 -88.74 -48.79 42.18
CA SER A 860 -87.87 -47.68 42.59
C SER A 860 -86.91 -47.27 41.46
N TRP A 861 -86.37 -48.24 40.71
CA TRP A 861 -85.62 -47.96 39.47
C TRP A 861 -86.46 -47.19 38.46
N ILE A 862 -87.70 -47.65 38.22
CA ILE A 862 -88.61 -47.01 37.28
C ILE A 862 -88.90 -45.56 37.68
N GLN A 863 -89.06 -45.28 38.98
CA GLN A 863 -89.27 -43.93 39.50
C GLN A 863 -88.02 -43.05 39.33
N PHE A 864 -86.83 -43.58 39.64
CA PHE A 864 -85.55 -42.90 39.45
C PHE A 864 -85.33 -42.55 37.98
N MET A 865 -85.46 -43.52 37.08
CA MET A 865 -85.37 -43.34 35.63
C MET A 865 -86.34 -42.28 35.11
N LYS A 866 -87.63 -42.36 35.49
CA LYS A 866 -88.63 -41.36 35.10
C LYS A 866 -88.26 -39.96 35.57
N SER A 867 -87.71 -39.84 36.78
CA SER A 867 -87.28 -38.55 37.33
C SER A 867 -86.07 -38.02 36.56
N CYS A 868 -85.05 -38.83 36.33
CA CYS A 868 -83.88 -38.46 35.53
C CYS A 868 -84.25 -38.08 34.10
N LEU A 869 -85.10 -38.87 33.43
CA LEU A 869 -85.59 -38.56 32.09
C LEU A 869 -86.48 -37.31 32.07
N GLY A 870 -87.24 -37.02 33.13
CA GLY A 870 -88.00 -35.77 33.27
C GLY A 870 -87.12 -34.53 33.35
N TYR A 871 -86.03 -34.58 34.12
CA TYR A 871 -85.07 -33.48 34.19
C TYR A 871 -84.21 -33.37 32.94
N LEU A 872 -83.84 -34.50 32.32
CA LEU A 872 -83.19 -34.51 31.01
C LEU A 872 -84.14 -33.96 29.94
N ALA A 873 -85.45 -34.24 29.99
CA ALA A 873 -86.43 -33.70 29.05
C ALA A 873 -86.51 -32.17 29.10
N LEU A 874 -86.36 -31.58 30.29
CA LEU A 874 -86.27 -30.13 30.53
C LEU A 874 -85.06 -29.49 29.81
N VAL A 875 -83.99 -30.28 29.61
CA VAL A 875 -82.82 -29.93 28.79
C VAL A 875 -83.08 -30.28 27.32
N VAL A 876 -83.76 -31.39 27.01
CA VAL A 876 -84.05 -31.83 25.63
C VAL A 876 -84.98 -30.90 24.87
N THR A 877 -85.92 -30.21 25.51
CA THR A 877 -86.83 -29.27 24.80
C THR A 877 -86.17 -27.97 24.33
N GLY A 878 -84.88 -27.76 24.61
CA GLY A 878 -84.12 -26.61 24.08
C GLY A 878 -82.62 -26.81 23.84
N ILE A 879 -81.99 -27.88 24.33
CA ILE A 879 -80.52 -28.04 24.36
C ILE A 879 -79.99 -29.28 23.60
N LEU A 880 -80.66 -30.45 23.68
CA LEU A 880 -80.16 -31.69 23.06
C LEU A 880 -80.39 -31.86 21.54
N PRO A 881 -81.50 -31.40 20.92
CA PRO A 881 -81.73 -31.61 19.48
C PRO A 881 -80.60 -31.04 18.61
N GLY A 882 -80.04 -29.88 18.99
CA GLY A 882 -78.91 -29.27 18.29
C GLY A 882 -77.58 -30.02 18.45
N LEU A 883 -77.35 -30.71 19.57
CA LEU A 883 -76.15 -31.53 19.80
C LEU A 883 -76.19 -32.85 19.03
N ILE A 884 -77.36 -33.48 18.95
CA ILE A 884 -77.56 -34.69 18.16
C ILE A 884 -77.41 -34.36 16.65
N TYR A 885 -77.94 -33.22 16.19
CA TYR A 885 -77.76 -32.76 14.81
C TYR A 885 -76.28 -32.48 14.46
N ALA A 886 -75.52 -31.83 15.34
CA ALA A 886 -74.10 -31.56 15.13
C ALA A 886 -73.22 -32.82 15.13
N LYS A 887 -73.56 -33.82 15.96
CA LYS A 887 -72.83 -35.10 16.03
C LYS A 887 -73.12 -36.02 14.84
N VAL A 888 -74.33 -35.94 14.26
CA VAL A 888 -74.75 -36.75 13.10
C VAL A 888 -74.31 -36.12 11.77
N THR A 889 -74.25 -34.79 11.67
CA THR A 889 -73.91 -34.12 10.39
C THR A 889 -72.44 -33.67 10.29
N GLY A 890 -71.69 -33.71 11.39
CA GLY A 890 -70.27 -33.32 11.42
C GLY A 890 -70.00 -31.84 11.09
N ARG A 891 -71.04 -30.99 11.01
CA ARG A 891 -70.91 -29.56 10.68
C ARG A 891 -71.49 -28.67 11.79
N SER A 892 -70.68 -27.73 12.26
CA SER A 892 -71.08 -26.66 13.18
C SER A 892 -71.81 -25.53 12.40
N PRO A 893 -72.86 -24.88 12.94
CA PRO A 893 -73.66 -23.88 12.23
C PRO A 893 -73.12 -22.44 12.27
N LEU A 894 -71.85 -22.21 12.62
CA LEU A 894 -71.28 -20.87 12.64
C LEU A 894 -69.87 -20.88 12.01
N PHE A 895 -69.81 -20.58 10.71
CA PHE A 895 -68.58 -20.28 9.98
C PHE A 895 -68.81 -19.07 9.08
N PHE A 896 -68.33 -17.92 9.51
CA PHE A 896 -67.83 -16.87 8.63
C PHE A 896 -66.51 -16.37 9.22
N THR A 897 -65.41 -16.96 8.76
CA THR A 897 -64.12 -16.35 8.36
C THR A 897 -63.03 -17.43 8.38
N LYS A 898 -62.37 -17.65 7.23
CA LYS A 898 -61.08 -18.33 7.20
C LYS A 898 -60.12 -17.48 8.04
N SER A 899 -59.41 -18.09 8.99
CA SER A 899 -58.38 -17.35 9.73
C SER A 899 -57.16 -17.16 8.82
N CYS A 900 -56.50 -16.01 8.93
CA CYS A 900 -55.28 -15.69 8.17
C CYS A 900 -54.17 -16.74 8.35
N GLY A 901 -54.19 -17.49 9.46
CA GLY A 901 -53.27 -18.61 9.69
C GLY A 901 -53.48 -19.80 8.75
N GLN A 902 -54.73 -20.06 8.33
CA GLN A 902 -55.02 -21.15 7.41
C GLN A 902 -54.67 -20.77 5.95
N GLU A 903 -54.79 -19.50 5.59
CA GLU A 903 -54.25 -18.96 4.33
C GLU A 903 -52.71 -18.97 4.31
N PHE A 904 -52.05 -18.67 5.43
CA PHE A 904 -50.59 -18.75 5.52
C PHE A 904 -50.06 -20.18 5.42
N ILE A 905 -50.73 -21.14 6.05
CA ILE A 905 -50.37 -22.56 5.96
C ILE A 905 -50.63 -23.11 4.55
N GLU A 906 -51.76 -22.78 3.92
CA GLU A 906 -52.06 -23.15 2.53
C GLU A 906 -51.08 -22.48 1.54
N ALA A 907 -50.69 -21.22 1.76
CA ALA A 907 -49.69 -20.52 0.95
C ALA A 907 -48.28 -21.09 1.13
N SER A 908 -47.91 -21.48 2.35
CA SER A 908 -46.62 -22.10 2.65
C SER A 908 -46.53 -23.51 2.08
N GLN A 909 -47.61 -24.30 2.14
CA GLN A 909 -47.68 -25.63 1.55
C GLN A 909 -47.68 -25.57 0.01
N ASN A 910 -48.41 -24.64 -0.61
CA ASN A 910 -48.33 -24.43 -2.05
C ASN A 910 -46.93 -23.96 -2.50
N SER A 911 -46.24 -23.15 -1.70
CA SER A 911 -44.87 -22.70 -2.00
C SER A 911 -43.84 -23.84 -1.88
N LEU A 912 -44.02 -24.73 -0.90
CA LEU A 912 -43.23 -25.95 -0.73
C LEU A 912 -43.46 -26.95 -1.88
N ASP A 913 -44.72 -27.14 -2.32
CA ASP A 913 -45.05 -28.02 -3.44
C ASP A 913 -44.52 -27.47 -4.78
N VAL A 914 -44.50 -26.14 -4.97
CA VAL A 914 -43.89 -25.49 -6.15
C VAL A 914 -42.37 -25.60 -6.12
N ALA A 915 -41.73 -25.45 -4.95
CA ALA A 915 -40.29 -25.61 -4.80
C ALA A 915 -39.82 -27.05 -5.04
N GLN A 916 -40.60 -28.05 -4.60
CA GLN A 916 -40.32 -29.47 -4.85
C GLN A 916 -40.52 -29.86 -6.32
N ARG A 917 -41.46 -29.23 -7.04
CA ARG A 917 -41.63 -29.43 -8.50
C ARG A 917 -40.53 -28.79 -9.33
N ASN A 918 -39.94 -27.68 -8.86
CA ASN A 918 -38.90 -26.94 -9.60
C ASN A 918 -37.47 -27.49 -9.40
N GLN A 919 -37.23 -28.39 -8.43
CA GLN A 919 -35.94 -29.09 -8.27
C GLN A 919 -35.86 -30.44 -9.05
N GLY A 920 -36.90 -30.79 -9.80
CA GLY A 920 -37.04 -32.07 -10.49
C GLY A 920 -36.80 -32.07 -12.01
N VAL A 921 -36.35 -31.00 -12.66
CA VAL A 921 -36.10 -30.97 -14.12
C VAL A 921 -34.92 -30.05 -14.51
N SER A 922 -33.70 -30.61 -14.58
CA SER A 922 -32.87 -30.68 -15.81
C SER A 922 -31.48 -31.28 -15.51
N VAL A 923 -31.37 -32.59 -15.70
CA VAL A 923 -30.16 -33.20 -16.30
C VAL A 923 -30.58 -33.57 -17.72
N GLY A 924 -29.85 -33.00 -18.69
CA GLY A 924 -30.07 -33.11 -20.12
C GLY A 924 -29.16 -32.13 -20.82
#